data_AF-A0A5C6F6J2-F1
#
_entry.id   AF-A0A5C6F6J2-F1
#
_cell.length_a   1.000
_cell.length_b   1.000
_cell.length_c   1.000
_cell.angle_alpha   90.00
_cell.angle_beta   90.00
_cell.angle_gamma   90.00
#
_symmetry.space_group_name_H-M   'P 1'
#
loop_
_entity.id
_entity.type
_entity.pdbx_description
1 polymer ?
#
loop_
_entity_poly.entity_id
_entity_poly.type
_entity_poly.pdbx_seq_one_letter_code
_entity_poly.pdbx_strand_id
1 'polypeptide(L)'
;MPVFDECCVLIPASTLEDFPTKLSDDDARSLLAGWTVLWHPRLLAQTEQTPAWYRADAPPEPPAKRMIVAPAPSLAKLPQAYAQRAIADADCRWITGANRAEMEAALGLDPCDPCDADPSVVDGSGRKIGVEDFYAAGFVALQIQIMTRRLRYTSNLDEIFLQTRLVTAAKAFLQGDGPAATAALHEVFDALAEERDHYFTSDPHLIDLTLVTDSTVDALIDAWAARPMSLQSVPNSDSPQLATPGNLLFDGRAAIALSTRTDAPSVDLLGRLRGGEIGWAGGGPDSDRHLDAMTLVQSQDAFVAAHQQATEAIGIAPLVYGRLTGATPSDMTATITKLGYQGMIPIDFAGGSGFGDEAKVILQAGGAEIEALTAKPIDAASDASFLAIGAKLGEAIDSGEIATALLVHWPGQGCESFHDLRRSASWGVSLGRFWRIDRYFTEGEHPYHHANTSATTNDSAVLLNDLVEAETADPVSSIAAHYRAGIVAERDAMIRGMAALVRGTASDDNAIDAAESFATAVGAKPSDATGQSKLIINPYSNGVRHQTLMQKDVGAADHVFAASSVSGGVAATADVPACGFVSLKPGKSNKQSSMKGWLRNKWLGNPTSIAEGGRLQNEFLEASIHPESGGISGVYSGTSRGNRFSMRLVAVGLNGHSEKAETTMKCDKIRVVESTTAKGVIEVTGKIIDDQNVSLAMFKVQYTLARGSRVIDVDGEVSPATTTTSATATAWGDDPWRSYIAARVAVASDASICRVLLRDKVHRGGARRLVSPLGLLIDEADRQTMVGTSGLAFHRRVDQRFFDTILSVRGEAQAKFSLHYGFDVSNPITSAKSAIAPPIEVDIAADGRASDIGWIVHSSPKDLVVSAMEVFRRDDGALAATVRIIQTRPKSCNATLRFFRDVEFACLAGDDESERLAARDDQVSVAMAAHAVTDLLVVFKPSGDST
;
A
#
# COMPACT_ATOMS: atom_id res chain seq x y z
N MET A 1 41.98 26.51 37.59
CA MET A 1 41.88 25.17 36.96
C MET A 1 43.25 24.53 36.96
N PRO A 2 43.41 23.24 37.27
CA PRO A 2 44.67 22.53 37.03
C PRO A 2 45.05 22.64 35.55
N VAL A 3 46.34 22.79 35.25
CA VAL A 3 46.84 22.76 33.87
C VAL A 3 47.10 21.31 33.52
N PHE A 4 46.35 20.77 32.57
CA PHE A 4 46.55 19.43 32.03
C PHE A 4 47.47 19.50 30.82
N ASP A 5 48.38 18.54 30.71
CA ASP A 5 49.28 18.44 29.55
C ASP A 5 48.55 17.81 28.35
N GLU A 6 47.51 17.00 28.59
CA GLU A 6 46.75 16.29 27.56
C GLU A 6 45.32 15.95 28.03
N CYS A 7 44.35 15.97 27.11
CA CYS A 7 43.01 15.42 27.30
C CYS A 7 42.84 14.20 26.40
N CYS A 8 42.37 13.08 26.94
CA CYS A 8 42.18 11.87 26.15
C CYS A 8 40.95 11.04 26.52
N VAL A 9 40.40 10.35 25.52
CA VAL A 9 39.29 9.40 25.68
C VAL A 9 39.79 7.96 25.55
N LEU A 10 39.33 7.08 26.44
CA LEU A 10 39.59 5.65 26.34
C LEU A 10 38.51 5.01 25.49
N ILE A 11 38.83 4.49 24.31
CA ILE A 11 37.85 3.85 23.42
C ILE A 11 37.91 2.32 23.55
N PRO A 12 36.78 1.61 23.43
CA PRO A 12 36.75 0.16 23.58
C PRO A 12 37.10 -0.56 22.28
N ALA A 13 38.10 -0.07 21.53
CA ALA A 13 38.56 -0.61 20.26
C ALA A 13 40.09 -0.56 20.14
N SER A 14 40.66 -1.44 19.32
CA SER A 14 42.11 -1.49 19.05
C SER A 14 42.55 -0.38 18.10
N THR A 15 41.69 -0.02 17.15
CA THR A 15 41.85 1.04 16.16
C THR A 15 40.49 1.70 15.91
N LEU A 16 40.46 2.86 15.23
CA LEU A 16 39.20 3.45 14.78
C LEU A 16 38.51 2.67 13.65
N GLU A 17 39.22 1.77 12.95
CA GLU A 17 38.61 0.85 11.97
C GLU A 17 37.62 -0.09 12.68
N ASP A 18 38.04 -0.62 13.83
CA ASP A 18 37.25 -1.50 14.70
C ASP A 18 36.36 -0.73 15.69
N PHE A 19 36.08 0.56 15.44
CA PHE A 19 35.22 1.35 16.32
C PHE A 19 33.86 0.64 16.50
N PRO A 20 33.30 0.56 17.73
CA PRO A 20 32.08 -0.18 17.98
C PRO A 20 30.90 0.43 17.22
N THR A 21 30.12 -0.42 16.56
CA THR A 21 28.96 0.00 15.76
C THR A 21 27.68 -0.75 16.12
N LYS A 22 27.77 -1.63 17.12
CA LYS A 22 26.68 -2.44 17.65
C LYS A 22 26.76 -2.41 19.17
N LEU A 23 26.41 -1.26 19.74
CA LEU A 23 26.29 -1.07 21.19
C LEU A 23 24.81 -0.92 21.57
N SER A 24 24.52 -1.08 22.86
CA SER A 24 23.25 -0.61 23.42
C SER A 24 23.15 0.91 23.28
N ASP A 25 21.94 1.46 23.32
CA ASP A 25 21.77 2.91 23.20
C ASP A 25 22.46 3.69 24.32
N ASP A 26 22.40 3.19 25.56
CA ASP A 26 23.07 3.81 26.71
C ASP A 26 24.60 3.76 26.58
N ASP A 27 25.16 2.65 26.11
CA ASP A 27 26.61 2.53 25.89
C ASP A 27 27.08 3.40 24.72
N ALA A 28 26.27 3.49 23.66
CA ALA A 28 26.53 4.36 22.52
C ALA A 28 26.52 5.83 22.91
N ARG A 29 25.51 6.24 23.68
CA ARG A 29 25.38 7.59 24.25
C ARG A 29 26.59 7.94 25.10
N SER A 30 26.99 7.07 26.03
CA SER A 30 28.19 7.27 26.85
C SER A 30 29.47 7.36 26.01
N LEU A 31 29.61 6.53 24.97
CA LEU A 31 30.79 6.54 24.08
C LEU A 31 30.90 7.81 23.24
N LEU A 32 29.82 8.22 22.58
CA LEU A 32 29.79 9.42 21.74
C LEU A 32 29.91 10.68 22.61
N ALA A 33 29.26 10.71 23.78
CA ALA A 33 29.44 11.76 24.78
C ALA A 33 30.90 11.85 25.23
N GLY A 34 31.53 10.73 25.59
CA GLY A 34 32.91 10.74 26.08
C GLY A 34 33.94 11.15 25.04
N TRP A 35 33.65 10.91 23.76
CA TRP A 35 34.45 11.47 22.66
C TRP A 35 34.25 12.98 22.54
N THR A 36 33.00 13.42 22.41
CA THR A 36 32.65 14.81 22.08
C THR A 36 32.90 15.78 23.23
N VAL A 37 32.69 15.37 24.49
CA VAL A 37 32.84 16.25 25.67
C VAL A 37 34.24 16.87 25.80
N LEU A 38 35.28 16.18 25.31
CA LEU A 38 36.66 16.66 25.32
C LEU A 38 36.95 17.78 24.30
N TRP A 39 36.04 17.98 23.33
CA TRP A 39 36.13 19.07 22.37
C TRP A 39 35.63 20.40 22.93
N HIS A 40 35.37 20.50 24.24
CA HIS A 40 34.99 21.75 24.88
C HIS A 40 36.07 22.84 24.66
N PRO A 41 35.71 24.08 24.27
CA PRO A 41 36.67 25.12 23.86
C PRO A 41 37.66 25.50 24.97
N ARG A 42 37.26 25.51 26.24
CA ARG A 42 38.20 25.71 27.37
C ARG A 42 39.33 24.68 27.43
N LEU A 43 39.04 23.41 27.11
CA LEU A 43 40.04 22.34 27.10
C LEU A 43 40.98 22.53 25.92
N LEU A 44 40.42 22.71 24.72
CA LEU A 44 41.17 22.96 23.48
C LEU A 44 42.10 24.17 23.59
N ALA A 45 41.62 25.28 24.18
CA ALA A 45 42.41 26.49 24.36
C ALA A 45 43.50 26.34 25.43
N GLN A 46 43.28 25.49 26.44
CA GLN A 46 44.23 25.24 27.53
C GLN A 46 45.35 24.29 27.09
N THR A 47 45.01 23.18 26.44
CA THR A 47 45.97 22.16 25.99
C THR A 47 46.67 22.54 24.68
N GLU A 48 46.07 23.45 23.91
CA GLU A 48 46.50 23.81 22.55
C GLU A 48 46.58 22.60 21.59
N GLN A 49 45.80 21.56 21.87
CA GLN A 49 45.80 20.28 21.15
C GLN A 49 44.38 19.74 20.97
N THR A 50 44.18 18.95 19.92
CA THR A 50 42.97 18.12 19.78
C THR A 50 43.00 16.98 20.80
N PRO A 51 41.83 16.50 21.28
CA PRO A 51 41.80 15.39 22.22
C PRO A 51 42.42 14.12 21.62
N ALA A 52 43.30 13.46 22.37
CA ALA A 52 43.85 12.17 21.99
C ALA A 52 42.86 11.04 22.30
N TRP A 53 43.05 9.87 21.70
CA TRP A 53 42.36 8.66 22.13
C TRP A 53 43.35 7.52 22.35
N TYR A 54 43.03 6.67 23.31
CA TYR A 54 43.80 5.47 23.61
C TYR A 54 42.89 4.26 23.68
N ARG A 55 43.47 3.08 23.43
CA ARG A 55 42.75 1.83 23.62
C ARG A 55 42.46 1.64 25.11
N ALA A 56 41.24 1.28 25.46
CA ALA A 56 40.87 1.03 26.85
C ALA A 56 41.69 -0.09 27.51
N ASP A 57 42.17 -1.08 26.74
CA ASP A 57 43.00 -2.18 27.23
C ASP A 57 44.50 -1.83 27.34
N ALA A 58 44.92 -0.71 26.75
CA ALA A 58 46.28 -0.18 26.82
C ALA A 58 46.23 1.34 27.06
N PRO A 59 45.68 1.80 28.19
CA PRO A 59 45.59 3.22 28.52
C PRO A 59 46.98 3.81 28.83
N PRO A 60 47.15 5.14 28.76
CA PRO A 60 48.46 5.77 28.95
C PRO A 60 49.01 5.55 30.38
N GLU A 61 50.30 5.23 30.50
CA GLU A 61 51.01 5.12 31.77
C GLU A 61 52.23 6.06 31.84
N PRO A 62 52.42 6.84 32.92
CA PRO A 62 51.53 7.01 34.07
C PRO A 62 50.28 7.87 33.74
N PRO A 63 49.17 7.80 34.49
CA PRO A 63 48.00 8.66 34.29
C PRO A 63 48.27 10.17 34.41
N ALA A 64 49.32 10.56 35.13
CA ALA A 64 49.68 11.92 35.55
C ALA A 64 49.43 13.05 34.52
N LYS A 65 48.96 14.20 35.02
CA LYS A 65 48.70 15.46 34.28
C LYS A 65 47.72 15.34 33.10
N ARG A 66 46.86 14.33 33.10
CA ARG A 66 45.84 14.12 32.06
C ARG A 66 44.43 14.32 32.56
N MET A 67 43.57 14.75 31.65
CA MET A 67 42.13 14.54 31.77
C MET A 67 41.75 13.31 30.97
N ILE A 68 41.29 12.26 31.66
CA ILE A 68 40.96 10.96 31.05
C ILE A 68 39.45 10.75 31.15
N VAL A 69 38.79 10.68 29.99
CA VAL A 69 37.38 10.30 29.88
C VAL A 69 37.29 8.80 29.56
N ALA A 70 36.56 8.07 30.39
CA ALA A 70 36.29 6.65 30.20
C ALA A 70 34.78 6.43 30.06
N PRO A 71 34.28 6.26 28.82
CA PRO A 71 32.92 5.84 28.56
C PRO A 71 32.57 4.50 29.21
N ALA A 72 31.30 4.28 29.49
CA ALA A 72 30.78 3.04 30.07
C ALA A 72 31.30 1.76 29.38
N PRO A 73 31.24 1.60 28.04
CA PRO A 73 31.72 0.40 27.37
C PRO A 73 33.25 0.18 27.46
N SER A 74 34.01 1.22 27.82
CA SER A 74 35.46 1.14 27.99
C SER A 74 35.87 0.62 29.37
N LEU A 75 35.04 0.82 30.40
CA LEU A 75 35.38 0.49 31.79
C LEU A 75 35.72 -0.99 31.99
N ALA A 76 34.97 -1.89 31.33
CA ALA A 76 35.18 -3.33 31.42
C ALA A 76 36.47 -3.82 30.75
N LYS A 77 37.09 -3.00 29.88
CA LYS A 77 38.32 -3.34 29.15
C LYS A 77 39.58 -2.81 29.83
N LEU A 78 39.45 -2.01 30.88
CA LEU A 78 40.59 -1.39 31.56
C LEU A 78 41.48 -2.45 32.27
N PRO A 79 42.81 -2.24 32.31
CA PRO A 79 43.68 -3.00 33.18
C PRO A 79 43.25 -2.91 34.65
N GLN A 80 43.52 -3.98 35.40
CA GLN A 80 43.13 -4.06 36.81
C GLN A 80 43.67 -2.87 37.61
N ALA A 81 42.80 -2.25 38.41
CA ALA A 81 43.08 -1.08 39.25
C ALA A 81 43.51 0.20 38.51
N TYR A 82 43.51 0.25 37.17
CA TYR A 82 43.90 1.47 36.44
C TYR A 82 43.04 2.68 36.82
N ALA A 83 41.71 2.54 36.76
CA ALA A 83 40.78 3.62 37.14
C ALA A 83 40.99 4.09 38.58
N GLN A 84 41.22 3.16 39.52
CA GLN A 84 41.48 3.50 40.93
C GLN A 84 42.77 4.32 41.08
N ARG A 85 43.83 3.97 40.34
CA ARG A 85 45.09 4.74 40.33
C ARG A 85 44.90 6.12 39.72
N ALA A 86 44.19 6.22 38.58
CA ALA A 86 43.90 7.49 37.92
C ALA A 86 43.03 8.42 38.79
N ILE A 87 42.07 7.87 39.55
CA ILE A 87 41.23 8.62 40.50
C ILE A 87 42.04 9.10 41.72
N ALA A 88 43.01 8.29 42.18
CA ALA A 88 43.83 8.62 43.34
C ALA A 88 44.98 9.59 43.03
N ASP A 89 45.35 9.74 41.77
CA ASP A 89 46.39 10.67 41.31
C ASP A 89 45.84 12.11 41.29
N ALA A 90 46.40 12.98 42.13
CA ALA A 90 45.96 14.37 42.28
C ALA A 90 46.18 15.22 41.02
N ASP A 91 47.11 14.80 40.14
CA ASP A 91 47.40 15.48 38.88
C ASP A 91 46.58 14.91 37.71
N CYS A 92 45.77 13.87 37.93
CA CYS A 92 44.90 13.27 36.93
C CYS A 92 43.42 13.60 37.21
N ARG A 93 42.65 13.88 36.16
CA ARG A 93 41.19 14.04 36.25
C ARG A 93 40.50 12.89 35.53
N TRP A 94 39.87 12.01 36.30
CA TRP A 94 39.06 10.91 35.77
C TRP A 94 37.61 11.32 35.58
N ILE A 95 37.06 11.11 34.39
CA ILE A 95 35.69 11.47 34.00
C ILE A 95 34.97 10.25 33.45
N THR A 96 33.74 10.04 33.87
CA THR A 96 32.82 9.02 33.34
C THR A 96 31.39 9.50 33.57
N GLY A 97 30.44 9.01 32.76
CA GLY A 97 29.04 9.46 32.81
C GLY A 97 28.19 8.72 31.78
N ALA A 98 26.87 8.78 31.94
CA ALA A 98 25.92 8.12 31.04
C ALA A 98 25.63 8.93 29.76
N ASN A 99 25.86 10.25 29.78
CA ASN A 99 25.57 11.19 28.70
C ASN A 99 26.54 12.39 28.75
N ARG A 100 26.48 13.30 27.76
CA ARG A 100 27.40 14.44 27.68
C ARG A 100 27.21 15.39 28.86
N ALA A 101 25.97 15.70 29.24
CA ALA A 101 25.67 16.59 30.36
C ALA A 101 26.29 16.14 31.69
N GLU A 102 26.23 14.85 32.03
CA GLU A 102 26.88 14.30 33.22
C GLU A 102 28.41 14.41 33.15
N MET A 103 28.98 14.14 31.97
CA MET A 103 30.42 14.25 31.77
C MET A 103 30.89 15.71 31.85
N GLU A 104 30.15 16.65 31.24
CA GLU A 104 30.40 18.09 31.34
C GLU A 104 30.36 18.59 32.79
N ALA A 105 29.33 18.18 33.54
CA ALA A 105 29.23 18.49 34.96
C ALA A 105 30.44 17.95 35.74
N ALA A 106 30.91 16.75 35.40
CA ALA A 106 32.10 16.15 35.99
C ALA A 106 33.41 16.87 35.59
N LEU A 107 33.47 17.49 34.40
CA LEU A 107 34.63 18.33 33.99
C LEU A 107 34.82 19.51 34.96
N GLY A 108 33.72 20.06 35.49
CA GLY A 108 33.75 21.19 36.42
C GLY A 108 34.27 22.47 35.78
N LEU A 109 33.95 22.69 34.50
CA LEU A 109 34.32 23.89 33.75
C LEU A 109 33.31 25.00 33.99
N ASP A 110 33.81 26.25 34.04
CA ASP A 110 32.93 27.41 34.08
C ASP A 110 32.10 27.50 32.78
N PRO A 111 30.81 27.86 32.85
CA PRO A 111 29.99 28.07 31.67
C PRO A 111 30.65 29.03 30.67
N CYS A 112 30.37 28.82 29.39
CA CYS A 112 30.79 29.72 28.32
C CYS A 112 29.57 30.42 27.75
N ASP A 113 29.61 31.75 27.71
CA ASP A 113 28.56 32.51 27.04
C ASP A 113 28.71 32.37 25.52
N PRO A 114 27.61 32.17 24.77
CA PRO A 114 27.65 32.18 23.31
C PRO A 114 28.15 33.50 22.75
N CYS A 115 28.79 33.46 21.58
CA CYS A 115 29.31 34.64 20.88
C CYS A 115 28.56 34.90 19.57
N ASP A 116 28.33 36.17 19.23
CA ASP A 116 27.73 36.56 17.95
C ASP A 116 28.82 36.75 16.88
N ALA A 117 28.64 36.14 15.70
CA ALA A 117 29.60 36.16 14.61
C ALA A 117 29.80 37.54 13.96
N ASP A 118 28.82 38.44 14.06
CA ASP A 118 28.95 39.82 13.59
C ASP A 118 28.08 40.76 14.46
N PRO A 119 28.68 41.66 15.26
CA PRO A 119 27.94 42.61 16.09
C PRO A 119 27.22 43.71 15.28
N SER A 120 27.45 43.81 13.97
CA SER A 120 26.82 44.79 13.07
C SER A 120 25.54 44.29 12.38
N VAL A 121 25.23 42.99 12.49
CA VAL A 121 24.02 42.38 11.93
C VAL A 121 22.86 42.55 12.92
N VAL A 122 22.08 43.61 12.73
CA VAL A 122 21.01 44.05 13.65
C VAL A 122 19.69 43.27 13.46
N ASP A 123 19.54 42.56 12.33
CA ASP A 123 18.33 41.79 11.99
C ASP A 123 18.31 40.35 12.52
N GLY A 124 19.37 39.93 13.23
CA GLY A 124 19.49 38.59 13.80
C GLY A 124 19.93 37.51 12.80
N SER A 125 20.36 37.86 11.58
CA SER A 125 20.85 36.91 10.57
C SER A 125 22.30 36.42 10.81
N GLY A 126 22.99 36.96 11.82
CA GLY A 126 24.35 36.55 12.20
C GLY A 126 24.38 35.17 12.88
N ARG A 127 25.44 34.39 12.62
CA ARG A 127 25.64 33.09 13.27
C ARG A 127 25.96 33.27 14.75
N LYS A 128 25.24 32.56 15.62
CA LYS A 128 25.57 32.46 17.05
C LYS A 128 26.40 31.21 17.29
N ILE A 129 27.60 31.38 17.83
CA ILE A 129 28.53 30.29 18.14
C ILE A 129 28.36 29.91 19.60
N GLY A 130 28.32 28.61 19.88
CA GLY A 130 28.34 28.05 21.22
C GLY A 130 29.33 26.90 21.36
N VAL A 131 29.37 26.32 22.57
CA VAL A 131 30.15 25.12 22.85
C VAL A 131 29.75 23.96 21.94
N GLU A 132 28.46 23.86 21.60
CA GLU A 132 27.90 22.83 20.71
C GLU A 132 28.54 22.81 19.31
N ASP A 133 29.04 23.95 18.79
CA ASP A 133 29.72 23.97 17.50
C ASP A 133 31.05 23.19 17.54
N PHE A 134 31.73 23.17 18.69
CA PHE A 134 32.94 22.40 18.89
C PHE A 134 32.64 20.91 19.10
N TYR A 135 31.54 20.57 19.76
CA TYR A 135 31.07 19.19 19.87
C TYR A 135 30.68 18.61 18.51
N ALA A 136 29.99 19.40 17.69
CA ALA A 136 29.67 19.05 16.31
C ALA A 136 30.94 18.80 15.46
N ALA A 137 31.97 19.65 15.61
CA ALA A 137 33.26 19.43 14.96
C ALA A 137 33.91 18.10 15.41
N GLY A 138 33.85 17.80 16.70
CA GLY A 138 34.36 16.54 17.25
C GLY A 138 33.62 15.30 16.77
N PHE A 139 32.30 15.38 16.65
CA PHE A 139 31.46 14.32 16.10
C PHE A 139 31.79 14.06 14.63
N VAL A 140 31.88 15.10 13.80
CA VAL A 140 32.20 14.97 12.37
C VAL A 140 33.61 14.43 12.17
N ALA A 141 34.59 14.94 12.92
CA ALA A 141 35.96 14.44 12.88
C ALA A 141 36.01 12.93 13.16
N LEU A 142 35.26 12.43 14.16
CA LEU A 142 35.14 10.99 14.42
C LEU A 142 34.55 10.24 13.24
N GLN A 143 33.41 10.69 12.70
CA GLN A 143 32.70 9.98 11.64
C GLN A 143 33.53 9.89 10.36
N ILE A 144 34.22 10.96 9.97
CA ILE A 144 35.14 10.95 8.81
C ILE A 144 36.28 9.98 9.05
N GLN A 145 36.90 10.03 10.22
CA GLN A 145 38.01 9.14 10.58
C GLN A 145 37.59 7.65 10.61
N ILE A 146 36.38 7.34 11.05
CA ILE A 146 35.81 5.97 10.98
C ILE A 146 35.55 5.58 9.52
N MET A 147 34.88 6.45 8.76
CA MET A 147 34.51 6.22 7.36
C MET A 147 35.75 5.95 6.49
N THR A 148 36.75 6.84 6.51
CA THR A 148 38.00 6.70 5.75
C THR A 148 38.67 5.36 6.00
N ARG A 149 38.79 4.94 7.27
CA ARG A 149 39.48 3.69 7.63
C ARG A 149 38.69 2.44 7.26
N ARG A 150 37.38 2.43 7.48
CA ARG A 150 36.54 1.26 7.18
C ARG A 150 36.42 0.97 5.69
N LEU A 151 36.43 2.01 4.89
CA LEU A 151 36.44 1.93 3.43
C LEU A 151 37.85 1.67 2.87
N ARG A 152 38.84 1.44 3.74
CA ARG A 152 40.23 1.10 3.41
C ARG A 152 40.97 2.18 2.63
N TYR A 153 40.56 3.44 2.79
CA TYR A 153 41.31 4.59 2.31
C TYR A 153 42.37 5.02 3.34
N THR A 154 43.40 5.70 2.85
CA THR A 154 44.43 6.35 3.69
C THR A 154 44.01 7.79 3.92
N SER A 155 43.91 8.21 5.18
CA SER A 155 43.57 9.60 5.57
C SER A 155 44.53 10.61 4.96
N ASN A 156 43.99 11.66 4.33
CA ASN A 156 44.73 12.81 3.81
C ASN A 156 44.55 14.07 4.68
N LEU A 157 43.75 13.97 5.74
CA LEU A 157 43.46 15.06 6.67
C LEU A 157 44.75 15.63 7.27
N ASP A 158 44.97 16.93 7.05
CA ASP A 158 46.04 17.66 7.72
C ASP A 158 45.66 17.90 9.20
N GLU A 159 46.02 16.94 10.05
CA GLU A 159 45.72 16.98 11.49
C GLU A 159 46.35 18.20 12.19
N ILE A 160 47.50 18.70 11.70
CA ILE A 160 48.18 19.87 12.28
C ILE A 160 47.41 21.14 11.95
N PHE A 161 46.98 21.29 10.69
CA PHE A 161 46.16 22.41 10.26
C PHE A 161 44.82 22.41 11.01
N LEU A 162 44.13 21.27 11.05
CA LEU A 162 42.86 21.10 11.76
C LEU A 162 42.99 21.50 13.23
N GLN A 163 43.99 20.98 13.94
CA GLN A 163 44.26 21.32 15.33
C GLN A 163 44.52 22.82 15.50
N THR A 164 45.38 23.39 14.65
CA THR A 164 45.75 24.82 14.73
C THR A 164 44.52 25.72 14.58
N ARG A 165 43.64 25.42 13.62
CA ARG A 165 42.40 26.18 13.41
C ARG A 165 41.38 25.98 14.52
N LEU A 166 41.23 24.75 15.01
CA LEU A 166 40.32 24.46 16.12
C LEU A 166 40.74 25.19 17.42
N VAL A 167 42.03 25.21 17.73
CA VAL A 167 42.57 25.95 18.89
C VAL A 167 42.41 27.45 18.71
N THR A 168 42.61 27.95 17.49
CA THR A 168 42.39 29.37 17.14
C THR A 168 40.92 29.74 17.38
N ALA A 169 39.98 28.91 16.91
CA ALA A 169 38.55 29.09 17.14
C ALA A 169 38.21 29.11 18.63
N ALA A 170 38.73 28.15 19.40
CA ALA A 170 38.47 28.03 20.83
C ALA A 170 38.98 29.25 21.61
N LYS A 171 40.18 29.74 21.31
CA LYS A 171 40.75 30.94 21.94
C LYS A 171 39.96 32.20 21.61
N ALA A 172 39.58 32.38 20.34
CA ALA A 172 38.76 33.51 19.91
C ALA A 172 37.38 33.50 20.59
N PHE A 173 36.73 32.34 20.65
CA PHE A 173 35.45 32.15 21.32
C PHE A 173 35.51 32.53 22.81
N LEU A 174 36.53 32.05 23.54
CA LEU A 174 36.70 32.38 24.96
C LEU A 174 37.05 33.86 25.22
N GLN A 175 37.55 34.57 24.21
CA GLN A 175 37.83 36.00 24.26
C GLN A 175 36.61 36.87 23.89
N GLY A 176 35.50 36.25 23.46
CA GLY A 176 34.32 36.96 22.95
C GLY A 176 34.47 37.45 21.51
N ASP A 177 35.48 37.00 20.76
CA ASP A 177 35.70 37.36 19.35
C ASP A 177 34.96 36.38 18.42
N GLY A 178 33.65 36.58 18.31
CA GLY A 178 32.77 35.77 17.45
C GLY A 178 33.17 35.76 15.96
N PRO A 179 33.51 36.89 15.32
CA PRO A 179 33.98 36.90 13.94
C PRO A 179 35.21 36.00 13.70
N ALA A 180 36.24 36.11 14.54
CA ALA A 180 37.45 35.29 14.39
C ALA A 180 37.18 33.81 14.69
N ALA A 181 36.35 33.51 15.69
CA ALA A 181 35.92 32.15 16.00
C ALA A 181 35.14 31.52 14.82
N THR A 182 34.26 32.29 14.18
CA THR A 182 33.47 31.83 13.01
C THR A 182 34.38 31.50 11.83
N ALA A 183 35.29 32.42 11.48
CA ALA A 183 36.23 32.19 10.38
C ALA A 183 37.08 30.94 10.62
N ALA A 184 37.55 30.73 11.86
CA ALA A 184 38.32 29.54 12.21
C ALA A 184 37.50 28.24 12.22
N LEU A 185 36.24 28.27 12.63
CA LEU A 185 35.37 27.10 12.53
C LEU A 185 35.02 26.76 11.08
N HIS A 186 34.82 27.74 10.19
CA HIS A 186 34.67 27.46 8.76
C HIS A 186 35.88 26.69 8.21
N GLU A 187 37.10 27.16 8.49
CA GLU A 187 38.31 26.45 8.05
C GLU A 187 38.42 25.02 8.64
N VAL A 188 37.90 24.78 9.86
CA VAL A 188 37.81 23.44 10.46
C VAL A 188 36.85 22.54 9.68
N PHE A 189 35.63 23.01 9.40
CA PHE A 189 34.62 22.22 8.68
C PHE A 189 34.97 22.03 7.20
N ASP A 190 35.63 23.01 6.58
CA ASP A 190 36.16 22.92 5.22
C ASP A 190 37.24 21.84 5.12
N ALA A 191 38.19 21.79 6.06
CA ALA A 191 39.21 20.75 6.09
C ALA A 191 38.60 19.34 6.25
N LEU A 192 37.53 19.22 7.05
CA LEU A 192 36.78 17.98 7.21
C LEU A 192 35.99 17.62 5.93
N ALA A 193 35.36 18.58 5.26
CA ALA A 193 34.68 18.34 3.99
C ALA A 193 35.67 17.91 2.90
N GLU A 194 36.81 18.61 2.80
CA GLU A 194 37.87 18.31 1.84
C GLU A 194 38.40 16.88 2.02
N GLU A 195 38.59 16.42 3.27
CA GLU A 195 39.00 15.03 3.55
C GLU A 195 37.99 14.02 2.98
N ARG A 196 36.68 14.27 3.10
CA ARG A 196 35.67 13.39 2.49
C ARG A 196 35.75 13.42 0.96
N ASP A 197 35.91 14.60 0.36
CA ASP A 197 35.90 14.82 -1.10
C ASP A 197 37.04 14.08 -1.83
N HIS A 198 38.11 13.73 -1.10
CA HIS A 198 39.19 12.89 -1.61
C HIS A 198 38.72 11.48 -2.00
N TYR A 199 37.64 10.98 -1.38
CA TYR A 199 37.17 9.60 -1.58
C TYR A 199 35.83 9.54 -2.33
N PHE A 200 35.03 10.59 -2.24
CA PHE A 200 33.67 10.60 -2.78
C PHE A 200 33.38 11.86 -3.59
N THR A 201 32.72 11.68 -4.72
CA THR A 201 32.41 12.76 -5.67
C THR A 201 31.04 13.40 -5.42
N SER A 202 30.18 12.79 -4.60
CA SER A 202 28.82 13.25 -4.32
C SER A 202 28.60 13.49 -2.83
N ASP A 203 27.78 14.50 -2.53
CA ASP A 203 27.33 14.79 -1.17
C ASP A 203 26.22 13.81 -0.76
N PRO A 204 26.32 13.13 0.39
CA PRO A 204 25.18 12.39 0.94
C PRO A 204 23.96 13.28 1.17
N HIS A 205 22.77 12.70 1.05
CA HIS A 205 21.50 13.36 1.33
C HIS A 205 21.02 13.04 2.75
N LEU A 206 20.61 14.05 3.50
CA LEU A 206 20.06 13.90 4.85
C LEU A 206 18.61 14.38 4.87
N ILE A 207 17.69 13.54 5.32
CA ILE A 207 16.28 13.89 5.53
C ILE A 207 16.00 13.84 7.02
N ASP A 208 15.63 14.97 7.61
CA ASP A 208 15.04 15.02 8.96
C ASP A 208 13.52 14.96 8.84
N LEU A 209 12.90 13.89 9.34
CA LEU A 209 11.46 13.66 9.27
C LEU A 209 10.87 13.44 10.67
N THR A 210 10.10 14.42 11.14
CA THR A 210 9.31 14.30 12.37
C THR A 210 7.95 13.65 12.06
N LEU A 211 7.63 12.56 12.75
CA LEU A 211 6.35 11.86 12.65
C LEU A 211 5.31 12.52 13.55
N VAL A 212 4.15 12.89 13.01
CA VAL A 212 3.09 13.59 13.76
C VAL A 212 1.77 12.83 13.68
N THR A 213 1.21 12.54 14.84
CA THR A 213 -0.14 11.97 15.05
C THR A 213 -0.98 12.96 15.84
N ASP A 214 -2.30 12.76 15.86
CA ASP A 214 -3.23 13.52 16.71
C ASP A 214 -2.73 13.60 18.18
N SER A 215 -2.21 12.49 18.71
CA SER A 215 -1.68 12.41 20.08
C SER A 215 -0.34 13.12 20.32
N THR A 216 0.38 13.54 19.28
CA THR A 216 1.71 14.18 19.41
C THR A 216 1.71 15.64 18.93
N VAL A 217 0.57 16.18 18.49
CA VAL A 217 0.47 17.59 18.06
C VAL A 217 0.86 18.56 19.18
N ASP A 218 0.44 18.33 20.43
CA ASP A 218 0.81 19.21 21.55
C ASP A 218 2.34 19.23 21.77
N ALA A 219 2.99 18.06 21.72
CA ALA A 219 4.44 17.97 21.84
C ALA A 219 5.17 18.66 20.68
N LEU A 220 4.60 18.64 19.47
CA LEU A 220 5.09 19.38 18.32
C LEU A 220 5.02 20.89 18.57
N ILE A 221 3.89 21.39 19.07
CA ILE A 221 3.71 22.81 19.37
C ILE A 221 4.64 23.27 20.49
N ASP A 222 4.81 22.47 21.55
CA ASP A 222 5.74 22.79 22.64
C ASP A 222 7.19 22.83 22.16
N ALA A 223 7.60 21.84 21.34
CA ALA A 223 8.92 21.83 20.72
C ALA A 223 9.13 23.03 19.80
N TRP A 224 8.11 23.38 19.00
CA TRP A 224 8.12 24.55 18.13
C TRP A 224 8.26 25.86 18.92
N ALA A 225 7.48 26.02 20.00
CA ALA A 225 7.52 27.21 20.84
C ALA A 225 8.88 27.37 21.54
N ALA A 226 9.51 26.27 21.94
CA ALA A 226 10.82 26.28 22.60
C ALA A 226 11.97 26.63 21.63
N ARG A 227 11.91 26.16 20.39
CA ARG A 227 12.99 26.34 19.39
C ARG A 227 12.43 26.54 17.97
N PRO A 228 11.75 27.66 17.68
CA PRO A 228 11.12 27.89 16.37
C PRO A 228 12.14 28.01 15.22
N MET A 229 13.41 28.30 15.54
CA MET A 229 14.48 28.48 14.55
C MET A 229 15.21 27.19 14.16
N SER A 230 14.97 26.04 14.81
CA SER A 230 15.70 24.79 14.49
C SER A 230 15.23 24.10 13.21
N LEU A 231 14.30 24.71 12.47
CA LEU A 231 13.63 24.16 11.27
C LEU A 231 13.71 25.09 10.05
N GLN A 232 14.52 26.15 10.08
CA GLN A 232 14.61 27.11 8.98
C GLN A 232 15.18 26.48 7.69
N SER A 233 14.41 26.53 6.60
CA SER A 233 14.82 26.06 5.27
C SER A 233 15.33 27.16 4.34
N VAL A 234 15.22 28.43 4.73
CA VAL A 234 15.58 29.55 3.86
C VAL A 234 16.89 30.16 4.34
N PRO A 235 18.03 29.84 3.70
CA PRO A 235 19.17 30.72 3.80
C PRO A 235 18.78 32.02 3.09
N ASN A 236 18.96 33.17 3.76
CA ASN A 236 19.13 34.40 3.00
C ASN A 236 20.28 34.15 2.01
N SER A 237 20.21 34.61 0.76
CA SER A 237 21.25 34.34 -0.26
C SER A 237 22.65 34.80 0.18
N ASP A 238 22.70 35.67 1.20
CA ASP A 238 23.91 36.24 1.79
C ASP A 238 24.22 35.66 3.19
N SER A 239 23.54 34.58 3.62
CA SER A 239 23.76 33.93 4.93
C SER A 239 24.97 32.99 4.89
N PRO A 240 25.93 33.10 5.83
CA PRO A 240 27.05 32.17 5.96
C PRO A 240 26.66 30.80 6.53
N GLN A 241 25.38 30.56 6.85
CA GLN A 241 24.87 29.29 7.38
C GLN A 241 24.13 28.50 6.30
N LEU A 242 24.54 27.24 6.11
CA LEU A 242 23.80 26.30 5.28
C LEU A 242 22.48 25.90 5.96
N ALA A 243 21.42 25.79 5.16
CA ALA A 243 20.10 25.43 5.68
C ALA A 243 20.06 23.97 6.13
N THR A 244 19.43 23.73 7.28
CA THR A 244 19.13 22.40 7.80
C THR A 244 17.61 22.24 7.95
N PRO A 245 16.88 22.14 6.83
CA PRO A 245 15.43 21.99 6.86
C PRO A 245 15.02 20.76 7.70
N GLY A 246 13.92 20.89 8.43
CA GLY A 246 13.20 19.73 8.96
C GLY A 246 11.88 19.54 8.22
N ASN A 247 11.37 18.32 8.28
CA ASN A 247 10.18 17.92 7.56
C ASN A 247 9.16 17.26 8.49
N LEU A 248 7.89 17.46 8.21
CA LEU A 248 6.80 16.86 8.98
C LEU A 248 6.08 15.80 8.15
N LEU A 249 5.72 14.68 8.76
CA LEU A 249 4.74 13.74 8.21
C LEU A 249 3.45 13.81 9.03
N PHE A 250 2.35 14.21 8.39
CA PHE A 250 1.04 14.28 9.02
C PHE A 250 0.15 13.11 8.60
N ASP A 251 -0.56 12.52 9.56
CA ASP A 251 -1.83 11.85 9.27
C ASP A 251 -2.99 12.87 9.16
N GLY A 252 -4.13 12.44 8.61
CA GLY A 252 -5.26 13.35 8.37
C GLY A 252 -5.81 13.97 9.65
N ARG A 253 -5.79 13.22 10.76
CA ARG A 253 -6.28 13.68 12.07
C ARG A 253 -5.35 14.70 12.70
N ALA A 254 -4.04 14.49 12.62
CA ALA A 254 -3.01 15.43 13.09
C ALA A 254 -3.06 16.75 12.33
N ALA A 255 -3.25 16.71 11.01
CA ALA A 255 -3.41 17.93 10.20
C ALA A 255 -4.63 18.74 10.65
N ILE A 256 -5.77 18.07 10.89
CA ILE A 256 -6.98 18.72 11.42
C ILE A 256 -6.73 19.28 12.82
N ALA A 257 -6.18 18.46 13.73
CA ALA A 257 -5.90 18.86 15.10
C ALA A 257 -5.04 20.13 15.13
N LEU A 258 -3.96 20.18 14.35
CA LEU A 258 -3.13 21.37 14.19
C LEU A 258 -3.92 22.58 13.64
N SER A 259 -4.71 22.38 12.59
CA SER A 259 -5.48 23.46 11.91
C SER A 259 -6.51 24.15 12.81
N THR A 260 -7.04 23.44 13.81
CA THR A 260 -8.08 23.96 14.71
C THR A 260 -7.52 24.81 15.85
N ARG A 261 -6.20 24.85 16.03
CA ARG A 261 -5.54 25.60 17.09
C ARG A 261 -5.40 27.08 16.74
N THR A 262 -5.48 27.93 17.75
CA THR A 262 -5.42 29.39 17.60
C THR A 262 -4.35 30.06 18.47
N ASP A 263 -3.57 29.27 19.22
CA ASP A 263 -2.41 29.79 19.95
C ASP A 263 -1.31 30.27 18.99
N ALA A 264 -0.54 31.27 19.42
CA ALA A 264 0.45 31.93 18.56
C ALA A 264 1.51 30.96 17.98
N PRO A 265 2.07 30.00 18.75
CA PRO A 265 2.98 29.00 18.19
C PRO A 265 2.37 28.16 17.06
N SER A 266 1.13 27.71 17.22
CA SER A 266 0.44 26.93 16.17
C SER A 266 0.19 27.75 14.91
N VAL A 267 -0.21 29.02 15.07
CA VAL A 267 -0.43 29.93 13.93
C VAL A 267 0.88 30.21 13.18
N ASP A 268 1.99 30.39 13.89
CA ASP A 268 3.31 30.59 13.29
C ASP A 268 3.77 29.34 12.53
N LEU A 269 3.67 28.15 13.13
CA LEU A 269 4.01 26.88 12.48
C LEU A 269 3.21 26.67 11.18
N LEU A 270 1.88 26.86 11.23
CA LEU A 270 1.02 26.77 10.04
C LEU A 270 1.38 27.82 8.99
N GLY A 271 1.71 29.04 9.42
CA GLY A 271 2.18 30.11 8.54
C GLY A 271 3.44 29.70 7.77
N ARG A 272 4.42 29.09 8.45
CA ARG A 272 5.68 28.64 7.85
C ARG A 272 5.52 27.41 6.96
N LEU A 273 4.65 26.47 7.31
CA LEU A 273 4.27 25.37 6.42
C LEU A 273 3.68 25.92 5.10
N ARG A 274 2.74 26.86 5.19
CA ARG A 274 2.13 27.53 4.02
C ARG A 274 3.14 28.35 3.23
N GLY A 275 4.10 28.97 3.91
CA GLY A 275 5.20 29.72 3.30
C GLY A 275 6.26 28.86 2.64
N GLY A 276 6.19 27.52 2.78
CA GLY A 276 7.20 26.60 2.26
C GLY A 276 8.51 26.61 3.04
N GLU A 277 8.53 27.17 4.25
CA GLU A 277 9.71 27.19 5.11
C GLU A 277 9.97 25.83 5.78
N ILE A 278 8.96 24.97 5.86
CA ILE A 278 9.04 23.63 6.43
C ILE A 278 8.51 22.66 5.37
N GLY A 279 9.26 21.59 5.09
CA GLY A 279 8.80 20.54 4.19
C GLY A 279 7.76 19.67 4.88
N TRP A 280 6.82 19.13 4.14
CA TRP A 280 5.91 18.16 4.71
C TRP A 280 5.43 17.14 3.69
N ALA A 281 5.11 15.96 4.22
CA ALA A 281 4.47 14.88 3.49
C ALA A 281 3.14 14.52 4.17
N GLY A 282 2.21 13.97 3.40
CA GLY A 282 0.91 13.56 3.94
C GLY A 282 -0.09 13.22 2.84
N GLY A 283 -1.38 13.31 3.19
CA GLY A 283 -2.49 13.08 2.25
C GLY A 283 -2.70 11.61 1.86
N GLY A 284 -2.12 10.68 2.62
CA GLY A 284 -2.46 9.26 2.54
C GLY A 284 -3.69 8.90 3.38
N PRO A 285 -4.46 7.86 3.00
CA PRO A 285 -5.60 7.39 3.78
C PRO A 285 -5.24 7.00 5.21
N ASP A 286 -6.17 7.23 6.14
CA ASP A 286 -6.05 6.83 7.55
C ASP A 286 -5.79 5.32 7.71
N SER A 287 -5.24 4.94 8.87
CA SER A 287 -4.88 3.55 9.19
C SER A 287 -6.07 2.59 9.28
N ASP A 288 -7.27 3.11 9.54
CA ASP A 288 -8.51 2.33 9.58
C ASP A 288 -9.06 1.99 8.18
N ARG A 289 -8.46 2.53 7.12
CA ARG A 289 -8.79 2.22 5.73
C ARG A 289 -7.96 1.04 5.24
N HIS A 290 -8.61 -0.12 5.14
CA HIS A 290 -8.00 -1.34 4.62
C HIS A 290 -8.21 -1.47 3.10
N LEU A 291 -7.28 -0.90 2.34
CA LEU A 291 -7.34 -0.76 0.87
C LEU A 291 -7.49 -2.08 0.11
N ASP A 292 -7.02 -3.20 0.68
CA ASP A 292 -7.14 -4.53 0.06
C ASP A 292 -8.56 -5.13 0.18
N ALA A 293 -9.39 -4.57 1.05
CA ALA A 293 -10.80 -4.96 1.21
C ALA A 293 -11.76 -4.03 0.44
N MET A 294 -11.24 -3.04 -0.29
CA MET A 294 -12.03 -2.04 -1.03
C MET A 294 -12.04 -2.32 -2.53
N THR A 295 -13.08 -1.85 -3.22
CA THR A 295 -13.09 -1.77 -4.69
C THR A 295 -12.03 -0.78 -5.17
N LEU A 296 -11.70 -0.81 -6.48
CA LEU A 296 -10.77 0.17 -7.05
C LEU A 296 -11.28 1.60 -6.84
N VAL A 297 -12.56 1.85 -7.11
CA VAL A 297 -13.17 3.18 -6.96
C VAL A 297 -13.12 3.64 -5.51
N GLN A 298 -13.55 2.80 -4.56
CA GLN A 298 -13.49 3.13 -3.14
C GLN A 298 -12.06 3.40 -2.64
N SER A 299 -11.05 2.65 -3.13
CA SER A 299 -9.65 2.96 -2.81
C SER A 299 -9.24 4.31 -3.39
N GLN A 300 -9.53 4.59 -4.66
CA GLN A 300 -9.21 5.87 -5.29
C GLN A 300 -9.85 7.05 -4.54
N ASP A 301 -11.12 6.92 -4.20
CA ASP A 301 -11.86 7.93 -3.43
C ASP A 301 -11.23 8.16 -2.05
N ALA A 302 -10.72 7.11 -1.40
CA ALA A 302 -10.03 7.25 -0.12
C ALA A 302 -8.74 8.08 -0.24
N PHE A 303 -7.97 7.92 -1.32
CA PHE A 303 -6.78 8.75 -1.59
C PHE A 303 -7.16 10.19 -1.92
N VAL A 304 -8.18 10.40 -2.77
CA VAL A 304 -8.67 11.74 -3.13
C VAL A 304 -9.18 12.47 -1.89
N ALA A 305 -10.00 11.81 -1.07
CA ALA A 305 -10.55 12.38 0.16
C ALA A 305 -9.45 12.72 1.17
N ALA A 306 -8.46 11.85 1.37
CA ALA A 306 -7.35 12.11 2.29
C ALA A 306 -6.47 13.28 1.82
N HIS A 307 -6.19 13.36 0.51
CA HIS A 307 -5.47 14.49 -0.07
C HIS A 307 -6.25 15.81 0.10
N GLN A 308 -7.56 15.80 -0.18
CA GLN A 308 -8.42 16.98 0.00
C GLN A 308 -8.49 17.39 1.48
N GLN A 309 -8.66 16.45 2.40
CA GLN A 309 -8.71 16.71 3.83
C GLN A 309 -7.41 17.34 4.34
N ALA A 310 -6.25 16.80 3.94
CA ALA A 310 -4.95 17.38 4.28
C ALA A 310 -4.78 18.79 3.68
N THR A 311 -5.21 18.98 2.43
CA THR A 311 -5.16 20.27 1.72
C THR A 311 -6.01 21.32 2.41
N GLU A 312 -7.24 20.98 2.81
CA GLU A 312 -8.16 21.87 3.51
C GLU A 312 -7.67 22.21 4.92
N ALA A 313 -7.16 21.21 5.66
CA ALA A 313 -6.66 21.39 7.02
C ALA A 313 -5.42 22.30 7.05
N ILE A 314 -4.42 22.03 6.21
CA ILE A 314 -3.19 22.83 6.19
C ILE A 314 -3.40 24.15 5.41
N GLY A 315 -4.28 24.17 4.41
CA GLY A 315 -4.55 25.32 3.53
C GLY A 315 -3.70 25.35 2.26
N ILE A 316 -2.83 24.35 2.07
CA ILE A 316 -2.05 24.10 0.85
C ILE A 316 -2.00 22.60 0.59
N ALA A 317 -1.89 22.18 -0.67
CA ALA A 317 -1.80 20.77 -1.01
C ALA A 317 -0.40 20.21 -0.67
N PRO A 318 -0.31 18.96 -0.14
CA PRO A 318 0.98 18.31 0.07
C PRO A 318 1.67 18.03 -1.27
N LEU A 319 2.96 18.34 -1.35
CA LEU A 319 3.78 18.04 -2.54
C LEU A 319 4.39 16.64 -2.48
N VAL A 320 4.47 16.04 -1.30
CA VAL A 320 5.01 14.69 -1.10
C VAL A 320 3.94 13.81 -0.46
N TYR A 321 3.65 12.67 -1.08
CA TYR A 321 2.74 11.70 -0.51
C TYR A 321 3.43 10.95 0.64
N GLY A 322 2.72 10.75 1.73
CA GLY A 322 3.18 9.87 2.81
C GLY A 322 2.02 9.48 3.72
N ARG A 323 2.21 8.37 4.44
CA ARG A 323 1.33 7.95 5.54
C ARG A 323 2.18 7.37 6.67
N LEU A 324 1.71 7.53 7.90
CA LEU A 324 2.42 7.02 9.08
C LEU A 324 2.28 5.50 9.22
N THR A 325 1.05 5.01 9.03
CA THR A 325 0.66 3.62 9.30
C THR A 325 -0.06 3.05 8.09
N GLY A 326 0.31 1.84 7.70
CA GLY A 326 -0.28 1.07 6.61
C GLY A 326 0.51 1.17 5.30
N ALA A 327 0.58 0.06 4.56
CA ALA A 327 1.26 0.01 3.28
C ALA A 327 0.54 0.81 2.19
N THR A 328 1.31 1.32 1.23
CA THR A 328 0.81 2.00 0.02
C THR A 328 0.83 1.04 -1.16
N PRO A 329 -0.32 0.57 -1.67
CA PRO A 329 -0.37 -0.38 -2.78
C PRO A 329 0.21 0.23 -4.07
N SER A 330 1.09 -0.51 -4.74
CA SER A 330 1.75 0.01 -5.95
C SER A 330 0.78 0.33 -7.08
N ASP A 331 -0.35 -0.36 -7.19
CA ASP A 331 -1.36 -0.10 -8.22
C ASP A 331 -2.16 1.21 -7.98
N MET A 332 -1.91 1.91 -6.87
CA MET A 332 -2.41 3.28 -6.61
C MET A 332 -1.46 4.39 -7.07
N THR A 333 -0.28 4.06 -7.59
CA THR A 333 0.72 5.05 -8.05
C THR A 333 0.11 6.05 -9.04
N ALA A 334 -0.65 5.58 -10.03
CA ALA A 334 -1.32 6.48 -10.99
C ALA A 334 -2.34 7.43 -10.33
N THR A 335 -3.02 6.99 -9.27
CA THR A 335 -3.91 7.86 -8.49
C THR A 335 -3.13 8.93 -7.74
N ILE A 336 -2.00 8.54 -7.11
CA ILE A 336 -1.11 9.46 -6.41
C ILE A 336 -0.55 10.50 -7.39
N THR A 337 0.03 10.09 -8.52
CA THR A 337 0.57 11.04 -9.52
C THR A 337 -0.50 12.00 -10.04
N LYS A 338 -1.74 11.54 -10.28
CA LYS A 338 -2.86 12.40 -10.71
C LYS A 338 -3.25 13.46 -9.69
N LEU A 339 -2.97 13.27 -8.40
CA LEU A 339 -3.21 14.25 -7.34
C LEU A 339 -2.13 15.36 -7.30
N GLY A 340 -1.09 15.28 -8.13
CA GLY A 340 -0.08 16.32 -8.26
C GLY A 340 1.13 16.19 -7.32
N TYR A 341 1.30 15.04 -6.65
CA TYR A 341 2.48 14.77 -5.83
C TYR A 341 3.75 14.69 -6.70
N GLN A 342 4.83 15.27 -6.19
CA GLN A 342 6.16 15.32 -6.83
C GLN A 342 7.06 14.16 -6.41
N GLY A 343 6.76 13.52 -5.28
CA GLY A 343 7.45 12.35 -4.78
C GLY A 343 6.63 11.65 -3.71
N MET A 344 7.08 10.48 -3.27
CA MET A 344 6.37 9.73 -2.24
C MET A 344 7.25 8.98 -1.25
N ILE A 345 6.70 8.75 -0.07
CA ILE A 345 7.29 7.94 1.00
C ILE A 345 6.36 6.72 1.18
N PRO A 346 6.66 5.57 0.57
CA PRO A 346 5.82 4.37 0.64
C PRO A 346 6.03 3.54 1.91
N ILE A 347 6.79 4.06 2.88
CA ILE A 347 7.17 3.39 4.12
C ILE A 347 5.98 3.36 5.08
N ASP A 348 5.69 2.18 5.62
CA ASP A 348 4.81 2.01 6.77
C ASP A 348 5.67 2.10 8.04
N PHE A 349 5.73 3.29 8.65
CA PHE A 349 6.59 3.54 9.81
C PHE A 349 6.15 2.74 11.03
N ALA A 350 4.84 2.60 11.25
CA ALA A 350 4.30 1.81 12.36
C ALA A 350 4.48 0.31 12.13
N GLY A 351 4.30 -0.17 10.89
CA GLY A 351 4.48 -1.57 10.51
C GLY A 351 5.94 -1.99 10.29
N GLY A 352 6.87 -1.05 10.19
CA GLY A 352 8.29 -1.31 9.94
C GLY A 352 8.53 -1.95 8.56
N SER A 353 7.80 -1.51 7.53
CA SER A 353 7.87 -2.06 6.17
C SER A 353 7.89 -0.96 5.10
N GLY A 354 8.10 -1.33 3.83
CA GLY A 354 8.07 -0.39 2.71
C GLY A 354 9.38 0.36 2.43
N PHE A 355 10.43 0.15 3.22
CA PHE A 355 11.80 0.56 2.87
C PHE A 355 12.50 -0.52 2.00
N GLY A 356 13.53 -0.11 1.26
CA GLY A 356 14.31 -0.95 0.35
C GLY A 356 15.79 -0.96 0.67
N ASP A 357 16.55 -1.67 -0.17
CA ASP A 357 18.02 -1.64 -0.11
C ASP A 357 18.53 -0.29 -0.61
N GLU A 358 17.98 0.21 -1.72
CA GLU A 358 18.26 1.54 -2.25
C GLU A 358 17.42 2.62 -1.59
N ALA A 359 18.04 3.78 -1.35
CA ALA A 359 17.43 4.85 -0.60
C ALA A 359 16.42 5.68 -1.41
N LYS A 360 16.58 5.73 -2.74
CA LYS A 360 15.69 6.44 -3.67
C LYS A 360 15.51 5.62 -4.93
N VAL A 361 14.27 5.48 -5.39
CA VAL A 361 13.91 4.59 -6.52
C VAL A 361 12.77 5.19 -7.35
N ILE A 362 12.63 4.75 -8.60
CA ILE A 362 11.44 5.02 -9.42
C ILE A 362 10.38 3.97 -9.14
N LEU A 363 9.19 4.39 -8.70
CA LEU A 363 8.02 3.52 -8.62
C LEU A 363 7.18 3.65 -9.88
N GLN A 364 7.19 2.59 -10.68
CA GLN A 364 6.47 2.49 -11.95
C GLN A 364 5.35 1.46 -11.82
N ALA A 365 4.11 1.93 -11.83
CA ALA A 365 2.94 1.05 -11.78
C ALA A 365 1.72 1.72 -12.42
N GLY A 366 0.92 0.92 -13.12
CA GLY A 366 -0.32 1.40 -13.71
C GLY A 366 -0.14 2.45 -14.82
N GLY A 367 1.04 2.50 -15.45
CA GLY A 367 1.37 3.49 -16.49
C GLY A 367 1.80 4.86 -15.97
N ALA A 368 2.00 5.00 -14.66
CA ALA A 368 2.56 6.20 -14.03
C ALA A 368 3.88 5.88 -13.34
N GLU A 369 4.70 6.92 -13.20
CA GLU A 369 5.98 6.89 -12.51
C GLU A 369 6.03 8.00 -11.47
N ILE A 370 6.65 7.72 -10.34
CA ILE A 370 6.95 8.70 -9.30
C ILE A 370 8.23 8.29 -8.57
N GLU A 371 9.04 9.26 -8.20
CA GLU A 371 10.20 9.00 -7.35
C GLU A 371 9.75 8.69 -5.92
N ALA A 372 10.43 7.74 -5.29
CA ALA A 372 10.10 7.29 -3.94
C ALA A 372 11.32 7.26 -3.04
N LEU A 373 11.15 7.78 -1.81
CA LEU A 373 12.12 7.68 -0.73
C LEU A 373 11.90 6.36 0.01
N THR A 374 12.77 5.39 -0.23
CA THR A 374 12.73 4.04 0.34
C THR A 374 13.89 3.77 1.31
N ALA A 375 14.65 4.80 1.68
CA ALA A 375 15.71 4.72 2.67
C ALA A 375 15.24 4.06 3.96
N LYS A 376 16.03 3.13 4.49
CA LYS A 376 15.74 2.52 5.80
C LYS A 376 15.71 3.61 6.88
N PRO A 377 14.61 3.74 7.65
CA PRO A 377 14.53 4.72 8.73
C PRO A 377 15.65 4.55 9.75
N ILE A 378 16.27 5.66 10.12
CA ILE A 378 17.27 5.78 11.18
C ILE A 378 16.59 6.51 12.34
N ASP A 379 16.50 5.86 13.50
CA ASP A 379 15.94 6.49 14.69
C ASP A 379 16.87 7.61 15.18
N ALA A 380 16.44 8.86 15.00
CA ALA A 380 17.20 10.04 15.37
C ALA A 380 17.22 10.29 16.89
N ALA A 381 16.41 9.56 17.66
CA ALA A 381 16.47 9.56 19.12
C ALA A 381 17.47 8.54 19.70
N SER A 382 18.09 7.70 18.87
CA SER A 382 19.02 6.65 19.29
C SER A 382 20.47 6.98 18.94
N ASP A 383 21.33 7.19 19.95
CA ASP A 383 22.77 7.38 19.77
C ASP A 383 23.45 6.17 19.12
N ALA A 384 22.93 4.95 19.35
CA ALA A 384 23.45 3.75 18.68
C ALA A 384 23.37 3.85 17.15
N SER A 385 22.37 4.55 16.61
CA SER A 385 22.22 4.76 15.17
C SER A 385 23.33 5.63 14.55
N PHE A 386 23.98 6.49 15.35
CA PHE A 386 24.98 7.46 14.90
C PHE A 386 26.43 6.98 15.02
N LEU A 387 26.68 5.83 15.66
CA LEU A 387 28.03 5.26 15.78
C LEU A 387 28.71 5.02 14.42
N ALA A 388 27.93 4.74 13.38
CA ALA A 388 28.41 4.31 12.06
C ALA A 388 27.80 5.10 10.90
N ILE A 389 27.19 6.25 11.14
CA ILE A 389 26.41 6.94 10.11
C ILE A 389 27.28 7.35 8.91
N GLY A 390 28.50 7.86 9.16
CA GLY A 390 29.44 8.21 8.10
C GLY A 390 29.85 6.99 7.27
N ALA A 391 30.16 5.87 7.92
CA ALA A 391 30.52 4.63 7.23
C ALA A 391 29.36 4.10 6.36
N LYS A 392 28.11 4.10 6.86
CA LYS A 392 26.94 3.67 6.09
C LYS A 392 26.68 4.54 4.86
N LEU A 393 26.80 5.85 5.00
CA LEU A 393 26.66 6.78 3.87
C LEU A 393 27.76 6.56 2.85
N GLY A 394 29.01 6.39 3.30
CA GLY A 394 30.13 6.09 2.42
C GLY A 394 30.00 4.73 1.70
N GLU A 395 29.51 3.69 2.37
CA GLU A 395 29.22 2.38 1.77
C GLU A 395 28.16 2.49 0.66
N ALA A 396 27.12 3.33 0.84
CA ALA A 396 26.11 3.58 -0.18
C ALA A 396 26.68 4.35 -1.40
N ILE A 397 27.59 5.29 -1.19
CA ILE A 397 28.27 5.97 -2.30
C ILE A 397 29.16 4.98 -3.06
N ASP A 398 29.92 4.14 -2.36
CA ASP A 398 30.80 3.13 -2.96
C ASP A 398 30.02 2.07 -3.76
N SER A 399 28.77 1.76 -3.37
CA SER A 399 27.87 0.89 -4.14
C SER A 399 27.22 1.56 -5.35
N GLY A 400 27.43 2.87 -5.54
CA GLY A 400 26.83 3.66 -6.63
C GLY A 400 25.36 4.00 -6.41
N GLU A 401 24.89 3.94 -5.15
CA GLU A 401 23.53 4.30 -4.77
C GLU A 401 23.43 5.79 -4.40
N ILE A 402 22.20 6.32 -4.44
CA ILE A 402 21.92 7.65 -3.90
C ILE A 402 21.98 7.57 -2.38
N ALA A 403 23.14 7.91 -1.80
CA ALA A 403 23.38 7.82 -0.37
C ALA A 403 22.46 8.77 0.40
N THR A 404 21.42 8.23 1.04
CA THR A 404 20.43 9.01 1.79
C THR A 404 20.21 8.46 3.19
N ALA A 405 20.38 9.30 4.20
CA ALA A 405 19.96 9.02 5.58
C ALA A 405 18.58 9.62 5.85
N LEU A 406 17.59 8.76 6.05
CA LEU A 406 16.26 9.14 6.53
C LEU A 406 16.25 9.09 8.06
N LEU A 407 16.47 10.24 8.69
CA LEU A 407 16.49 10.44 10.14
C LEU A 407 15.05 10.70 10.61
N VAL A 408 14.52 9.82 11.46
CA VAL A 408 13.11 9.80 11.84
C VAL A 408 12.98 9.90 13.36
N HIS A 409 12.07 10.73 13.85
CA HIS A 409 11.78 10.85 15.27
C HIS A 409 10.38 11.40 15.55
N TRP A 410 9.97 11.34 16.81
CA TRP A 410 8.76 12.01 17.30
C TRP A 410 9.04 13.48 17.69
N PRO A 411 8.01 14.33 17.80
CA PRO A 411 8.21 15.74 18.12
C PRO A 411 8.93 15.93 19.46
N GLY A 412 9.92 16.83 19.47
CA GLY A 412 10.75 17.11 20.65
C GLY A 412 11.75 16.01 21.02
N GLN A 413 11.84 14.92 20.25
CA GLN A 413 12.83 13.87 20.44
C GLN A 413 14.02 14.03 19.50
N GLY A 414 15.19 13.56 19.94
CA GLY A 414 16.45 13.62 19.21
C GLY A 414 17.61 13.40 20.17
N CYS A 415 18.60 12.59 19.78
CA CYS A 415 19.79 12.39 20.59
C CYS A 415 20.83 13.50 20.38
N GLU A 416 21.84 13.56 21.26
CA GLU A 416 22.90 14.57 21.20
C GLU A 416 23.66 14.48 19.86
N SER A 417 23.93 13.25 19.40
CA SER A 417 24.64 12.98 18.14
C SER A 417 23.86 13.42 16.89
N PHE A 418 22.53 13.32 16.93
CA PHE A 418 21.66 13.86 15.87
C PHE A 418 21.75 15.39 15.81
N HIS A 419 21.75 16.05 16.96
CA HIS A 419 21.88 17.50 17.04
C HIS A 419 23.27 17.97 16.60
N ASP A 420 24.33 17.23 16.92
CA ASP A 420 25.68 17.48 16.42
C ASP A 420 25.73 17.39 14.89
N LEU A 421 25.10 16.38 14.28
CA LEU A 421 25.00 16.23 12.83
C LEU A 421 24.25 17.41 12.18
N ARG A 422 23.11 17.81 12.76
CA ARG A 422 22.38 19.00 12.28
C ARG A 422 23.22 20.26 12.42
N ARG A 423 23.91 20.44 13.55
CA ARG A 423 24.75 21.62 13.79
C ARG A 423 25.93 21.65 12.82
N SER A 424 26.60 20.53 12.57
CA SER A 424 27.71 20.48 11.62
C SER A 424 27.28 20.72 10.18
N ALA A 425 26.13 20.19 9.77
CA ALA A 425 25.60 20.41 8.42
C ALA A 425 25.26 21.88 8.12
N SER A 426 25.08 22.70 9.16
CA SER A 426 24.92 24.15 9.00
C SER A 426 26.24 24.91 8.79
N TRP A 427 27.39 24.26 9.01
CA TRP A 427 28.73 24.80 8.73
C TRP A 427 29.25 24.38 7.34
N GLY A 428 28.98 23.14 6.93
CA GLY A 428 29.47 22.57 5.67
C GLY A 428 28.78 21.25 5.36
N VAL A 429 29.09 20.64 4.21
CA VAL A 429 28.47 19.40 3.75
C VAL A 429 29.26 18.14 4.12
N SER A 430 30.19 18.20 5.09
CA SER A 430 31.16 17.12 5.36
C SER A 430 30.55 15.73 5.63
N LEU A 431 29.31 15.63 6.12
CA LEU A 431 28.57 14.36 6.26
C LEU A 431 27.29 14.30 5.43
N GLY A 432 27.08 15.28 4.54
CA GLY A 432 25.91 15.40 3.69
C GLY A 432 25.13 16.70 3.89
N ARG A 433 24.13 16.89 3.03
CA ARG A 433 23.25 18.06 3.00
C ARG A 433 21.84 17.70 3.44
N PHE A 434 21.23 18.53 4.28
CA PHE A 434 19.83 18.39 4.65
C PHE A 434 18.89 18.90 3.56
N TRP A 435 17.80 18.16 3.32
CA TRP A 435 16.80 18.51 2.31
C TRP A 435 15.43 18.77 2.90
N ARG A 436 14.78 19.78 2.32
CA ARG A 436 13.33 19.89 2.40
C ARG A 436 12.74 18.82 1.48
N ILE A 437 11.75 18.09 1.97
CA ILE A 437 11.35 16.81 1.36
C ILE A 437 10.84 16.95 -0.07
N ASP A 438 10.16 18.04 -0.43
CA ASP A 438 9.76 18.36 -1.80
C ASP A 438 10.97 18.66 -2.71
N ARG A 439 11.97 19.37 -2.20
CA ARG A 439 13.21 19.70 -2.92
C ARG A 439 14.09 18.48 -3.14
N TYR A 440 14.07 17.51 -2.22
CA TYR A 440 14.76 16.23 -2.41
C TYR A 440 14.32 15.49 -3.68
N PHE A 441 13.04 15.58 -4.06
CA PHE A 441 12.51 14.96 -5.28
C PHE A 441 12.69 15.83 -6.53
N THR A 442 12.67 17.15 -6.40
CA THR A 442 12.71 18.07 -7.56
C THR A 442 14.11 18.56 -7.93
N GLU A 443 15.01 18.67 -6.95
CA GLU A 443 16.37 19.22 -7.10
C GLU A 443 17.46 18.23 -6.66
N GLY A 444 17.11 17.19 -5.91
CA GLY A 444 18.05 16.15 -5.48
C GLY A 444 18.45 15.22 -6.63
N GLU A 445 19.36 14.28 -6.34
CA GLU A 445 19.80 13.30 -7.33
C GLU A 445 18.64 12.41 -7.80
N HIS A 446 18.57 12.13 -9.10
CA HIS A 446 17.51 11.33 -9.72
C HIS A 446 17.91 9.84 -9.77
N PRO A 447 17.05 8.92 -9.30
CA PRO A 447 17.36 7.49 -9.32
C PRO A 447 17.26 6.92 -10.74
N TYR A 448 18.10 5.92 -11.03
CA TYR A 448 18.00 5.14 -12.28
C TYR A 448 17.24 3.82 -12.10
N HIS A 449 17.20 3.29 -10.87
CA HIS A 449 16.62 1.98 -10.60
C HIS A 449 15.13 2.07 -10.28
N HIS A 450 14.40 1.05 -10.73
CA HIS A 450 12.97 0.89 -10.45
C HIS A 450 12.77 -0.05 -9.28
N ALA A 451 11.92 0.33 -8.33
CA ALA A 451 11.59 -0.55 -7.22
C ALA A 451 10.53 -1.59 -7.59
N ASN A 452 10.68 -2.78 -7.00
CA ASN A 452 9.74 -3.88 -7.15
C ASN A 452 8.70 -3.84 -6.01
N THR A 453 7.60 -3.13 -6.22
CA THR A 453 6.55 -2.97 -5.20
C THR A 453 5.30 -3.81 -5.48
N SER A 454 4.74 -4.37 -4.42
CA SER A 454 3.53 -5.18 -4.49
C SER A 454 2.27 -4.32 -4.41
N ALA A 455 1.24 -4.72 -5.15
CA ALA A 455 -0.11 -4.21 -4.97
C ALA A 455 -0.80 -4.85 -3.75
N THR A 456 -0.33 -6.02 -3.29
CA THR A 456 -0.85 -6.66 -2.08
C THR A 456 -0.07 -6.18 -0.87
N THR A 457 -0.77 -5.81 0.20
CA THR A 457 -0.13 -5.38 1.44
C THR A 457 0.21 -6.59 2.31
N ASN A 458 1.39 -6.61 2.93
CA ASN A 458 1.82 -7.73 3.78
C ASN A 458 0.96 -7.84 5.06
N ASP A 459 0.49 -6.70 5.55
CA ASP A 459 -0.30 -6.59 6.77
C ASP A 459 -1.81 -6.57 6.50
N SER A 460 -2.24 -6.84 5.26
CA SER A 460 -3.67 -6.89 4.90
C SER A 460 -4.46 -7.82 5.82
N ALA A 461 -3.82 -8.87 6.31
CA ALA A 461 -4.40 -9.87 7.18
C ALA A 461 -4.72 -9.35 8.61
N VAL A 462 -4.16 -8.20 9.00
CA VAL A 462 -4.40 -7.57 10.31
C VAL A 462 -5.85 -7.13 10.44
N LEU A 463 -6.51 -6.70 9.35
CA LEU A 463 -7.93 -6.31 9.35
C LEU A 463 -8.83 -7.31 10.07
N LEU A 464 -8.68 -8.62 9.78
CA LEU A 464 -9.54 -9.63 10.39
C LEU A 464 -9.25 -9.78 11.89
N ASN A 465 -8.00 -9.60 12.33
CA ASN A 465 -7.65 -9.58 13.74
C ASN A 465 -8.30 -8.38 14.41
N ASP A 466 -8.13 -7.19 13.86
CA ASP A 466 -8.65 -5.93 14.41
C ASP A 466 -10.18 -6.01 14.59
N LEU A 467 -10.90 -6.51 13.58
CA LEU A 467 -12.35 -6.67 13.66
C LEU A 467 -12.78 -7.63 14.79
N VAL A 468 -12.05 -8.74 14.99
CA VAL A 468 -12.36 -9.77 15.99
C VAL A 468 -11.92 -9.36 17.40
N GLU A 469 -10.82 -8.63 17.52
CA GLU A 469 -10.33 -8.03 18.76
C GLU A 469 -11.24 -6.88 19.22
N ALA A 470 -11.75 -6.08 18.29
CA ALA A 470 -12.74 -5.03 18.55
C ALA A 470 -14.17 -5.54 18.77
N GLU A 471 -14.38 -6.86 18.80
CA GLU A 471 -15.70 -7.50 18.94
C GLU A 471 -16.73 -6.99 17.93
N THR A 472 -16.28 -6.69 16.71
CA THR A 472 -17.17 -6.22 15.63
C THR A 472 -18.18 -7.30 15.29
N ALA A 473 -19.46 -6.93 15.19
CA ALA A 473 -20.51 -7.84 14.75
C ALA A 473 -20.30 -8.25 13.28
N ASP A 474 -20.40 -9.54 12.99
CA ASP A 474 -20.27 -10.11 11.65
C ASP A 474 -18.99 -9.65 10.92
N PRO A 475 -17.79 -9.94 11.48
CA PRO A 475 -16.51 -9.42 10.98
C PRO A 475 -16.19 -9.86 9.54
N VAL A 476 -16.76 -10.97 9.06
CA VAL A 476 -16.58 -11.40 7.66
C VAL A 476 -17.70 -10.84 6.79
N SER A 477 -18.97 -10.99 7.19
CA SER A 477 -20.11 -10.61 6.35
C SER A 477 -20.29 -9.09 6.20
N SER A 478 -19.87 -8.29 7.19
CA SER A 478 -19.93 -6.81 7.11
C SER A 478 -19.02 -6.27 6.01
N ILE A 479 -17.78 -6.77 5.92
CA ILE A 479 -16.83 -6.45 4.85
C ILE A 479 -17.39 -6.89 3.49
N ALA A 480 -17.93 -8.10 3.40
CA ALA A 480 -18.56 -8.59 2.18
C ALA A 480 -19.77 -7.75 1.75
N ALA A 481 -20.61 -7.30 2.69
CA ALA A 481 -21.75 -6.44 2.41
C ALA A 481 -21.31 -5.07 1.87
N HIS A 482 -20.31 -4.44 2.50
CA HIS A 482 -19.76 -3.16 2.06
C HIS A 482 -19.15 -3.24 0.66
N TYR A 483 -18.35 -4.29 0.39
CA TYR A 483 -17.75 -4.50 -0.92
C TYR A 483 -18.80 -4.74 -2.01
N ARG A 484 -19.82 -5.58 -1.73
CA ARG A 484 -20.92 -5.84 -2.67
C ARG A 484 -21.70 -4.57 -3.01
N ALA A 485 -21.96 -3.72 -2.02
CA ALA A 485 -22.62 -2.43 -2.25
C ALA A 485 -21.82 -1.54 -3.21
N GLY A 486 -20.49 -1.51 -3.08
CA GLY A 486 -19.60 -0.81 -4.01
C GLY A 486 -19.72 -1.33 -5.45
N ILE A 487 -19.66 -2.66 -5.65
CA ILE A 487 -19.78 -3.27 -6.99
C ILE A 487 -21.16 -3.00 -7.62
N VAL A 488 -22.24 -3.01 -6.82
CA VAL A 488 -23.59 -2.66 -7.30
C VAL A 488 -23.65 -1.19 -7.72
N ALA A 489 -23.08 -0.27 -6.92
CA ALA A 489 -23.03 1.15 -7.26
C ALA A 489 -22.24 1.41 -8.57
N GLU A 490 -21.09 0.75 -8.74
CA GLU A 490 -20.29 0.81 -9.98
C GLU A 490 -21.09 0.31 -11.20
N ARG A 491 -21.80 -0.83 -11.06
CA ARG A 491 -22.65 -1.38 -12.12
C ARG A 491 -23.72 -0.37 -12.53
N ASP A 492 -24.43 0.21 -11.55
CA ASP A 492 -25.54 1.12 -11.81
C ASP A 492 -25.05 2.43 -12.43
N ALA A 493 -23.89 2.94 -12.02
CA ALA A 493 -23.22 4.07 -12.65
C ALA A 493 -22.86 3.78 -14.11
N MET A 494 -22.31 2.60 -14.41
CA MET A 494 -22.02 2.18 -15.78
C MET A 494 -23.29 2.13 -16.64
N ILE A 495 -24.41 1.60 -16.12
CA ILE A 495 -25.69 1.57 -16.84
C ILE A 495 -26.22 2.98 -17.08
N ARG A 496 -26.10 3.91 -16.12
CA ARG A 496 -26.47 5.32 -16.31
C ARG A 496 -25.66 5.97 -17.43
N GLY A 497 -24.34 5.76 -17.44
CA GLY A 497 -23.47 6.21 -18.53
C GLY A 497 -23.89 5.64 -19.88
N MET A 498 -24.18 4.33 -19.93
CA MET A 498 -24.67 3.67 -21.15
C MET A 498 -25.99 4.29 -21.64
N ALA A 499 -26.93 4.56 -20.74
CA ALA A 499 -28.21 5.18 -21.08
C ALA A 499 -28.04 6.61 -21.59
N ALA A 500 -27.16 7.39 -20.95
CA ALA A 500 -26.85 8.77 -21.33
C ALA A 500 -26.23 8.83 -22.74
N LEU A 501 -25.29 7.92 -23.05
CA LEU A 501 -24.68 7.85 -24.38
C LEU A 501 -25.73 7.49 -25.43
N VAL A 502 -26.62 6.52 -25.17
CA VAL A 502 -27.74 6.17 -26.06
C VAL A 502 -28.61 7.39 -26.33
N ARG A 503 -29.05 8.12 -25.30
CA ARG A 503 -29.87 9.33 -25.44
C ARG A 503 -29.14 10.50 -26.11
N GLY A 504 -27.81 10.55 -26.02
CA GLY A 504 -27.04 11.72 -26.40
C GLY A 504 -27.23 12.88 -25.43
N THR A 505 -27.40 12.58 -24.15
CA THR A 505 -27.53 13.59 -23.08
C THR A 505 -26.40 13.40 -22.07
N ALA A 506 -26.20 14.37 -21.18
CA ALA A 506 -25.34 14.16 -20.02
C ALA A 506 -25.90 13.03 -19.13
N SER A 507 -25.00 12.39 -18.38
CA SER A 507 -25.34 11.48 -17.29
C SER A 507 -26.18 12.23 -16.25
N ASP A 508 -27.24 11.57 -15.78
CA ASP A 508 -28.08 12.09 -14.70
C ASP A 508 -27.91 11.20 -13.47
N ASP A 509 -27.14 11.70 -12.51
CA ASP A 509 -26.87 10.98 -11.26
C ASP A 509 -28.12 10.86 -10.36
N ASN A 510 -29.17 11.63 -10.63
CA ASN A 510 -30.43 11.57 -9.89
C ASN A 510 -31.43 10.57 -10.50
N ALA A 511 -31.07 9.88 -11.58
CA ALA A 511 -31.94 8.87 -12.18
C ALA A 511 -32.20 7.73 -11.18
N ILE A 512 -33.44 7.66 -10.69
CA ILE A 512 -33.86 6.75 -9.60
C ILE A 512 -33.67 5.28 -9.99
N ASP A 513 -33.89 4.93 -11.27
CA ASP A 513 -33.68 3.57 -11.79
C ASP A 513 -32.81 3.60 -13.06
N ALA A 514 -31.56 3.15 -12.95
CA ALA A 514 -30.61 3.09 -14.05
C ALA A 514 -31.08 2.14 -15.18
N ALA A 515 -31.72 1.02 -14.82
CA ALA A 515 -32.12 -0.01 -15.77
C ALA A 515 -33.35 0.41 -16.58
N GLU A 516 -34.37 0.99 -15.95
CA GLU A 516 -35.53 1.56 -16.66
C GLU A 516 -35.13 2.75 -17.53
N SER A 517 -34.22 3.59 -17.04
CA SER A 517 -33.62 4.69 -17.79
C SER A 517 -32.92 4.18 -19.05
N PHE A 518 -32.13 3.11 -18.95
CA PHE A 518 -31.52 2.45 -20.10
C PHE A 518 -32.56 1.82 -21.03
N ALA A 519 -33.55 1.10 -20.49
CA ALA A 519 -34.61 0.48 -21.28
C ALA A 519 -35.36 1.52 -22.14
N THR A 520 -35.70 2.66 -21.54
CA THR A 520 -36.34 3.77 -22.25
C THR A 520 -35.41 4.37 -23.31
N ALA A 521 -34.11 4.51 -23.00
CA ALA A 521 -33.12 5.05 -23.95
C ALA A 521 -33.03 4.20 -25.22
N VAL A 522 -33.08 2.87 -25.11
CA VAL A 522 -33.03 1.96 -26.26
C VAL A 522 -34.40 1.77 -26.94
N GLY A 523 -35.43 2.52 -26.53
CA GLY A 523 -36.76 2.49 -27.12
C GLY A 523 -37.68 1.38 -26.62
N ALA A 524 -37.31 0.70 -25.52
CA ALA A 524 -38.22 -0.19 -24.83
C ALA A 524 -39.19 0.61 -23.95
N LYS A 525 -40.33 0.01 -23.59
CA LYS A 525 -41.28 0.57 -22.63
C LYS A 525 -41.26 -0.32 -21.40
N PRO A 526 -40.73 0.12 -20.24
CA PRO A 526 -40.87 -0.61 -18.99
C PRO A 526 -42.34 -0.96 -18.73
N SER A 527 -42.58 -2.12 -18.14
CA SER A 527 -43.92 -2.67 -17.99
C SER A 527 -44.05 -3.47 -16.69
N ASP A 528 -45.15 -3.27 -15.98
CA ASP A 528 -45.48 -4.06 -14.78
C ASP A 528 -45.93 -5.51 -15.12
N ALA A 529 -46.16 -5.81 -16.40
CA ALA A 529 -46.56 -7.13 -16.87
C ALA A 529 -45.38 -8.12 -16.83
N THR A 530 -45.15 -8.69 -15.65
CA THR A 530 -43.99 -9.55 -15.37
C THR A 530 -43.85 -10.74 -16.31
N GLY A 531 -42.62 -10.97 -16.79
CA GLY A 531 -42.22 -12.20 -17.46
C GLY A 531 -42.76 -12.42 -18.88
N GLN A 532 -43.45 -11.45 -19.49
CA GLN A 532 -43.93 -11.60 -20.87
C GLN A 532 -42.86 -11.26 -21.90
N SER A 533 -42.30 -10.05 -21.83
CA SER A 533 -41.13 -9.64 -22.62
C SER A 533 -40.11 -9.03 -21.68
N LYS A 534 -38.83 -9.30 -21.91
CA LYS A 534 -37.75 -8.85 -21.04
C LYS A 534 -36.63 -8.21 -21.82
N LEU A 535 -36.08 -7.13 -21.29
CA LEU A 535 -34.79 -6.57 -21.69
C LEU A 535 -33.73 -7.06 -20.70
N ILE A 536 -32.67 -7.68 -21.19
CA ILE A 536 -31.51 -8.08 -20.38
C ILE A 536 -30.37 -7.12 -20.72
N ILE A 537 -29.85 -6.43 -19.70
CA ILE A 537 -28.81 -5.40 -19.83
C ILE A 537 -27.52 -5.96 -19.22
N ASN A 538 -26.48 -6.08 -20.04
CA ASN A 538 -25.15 -6.49 -19.61
C ASN A 538 -24.22 -5.25 -19.58
N PRO A 539 -23.87 -4.75 -18.38
CA PRO A 539 -22.96 -3.61 -18.26
C PRO A 539 -21.48 -3.98 -18.41
N TYR A 540 -21.16 -5.27 -18.49
CA TYR A 540 -19.79 -5.76 -18.44
C TYR A 540 -19.12 -5.86 -19.81
N SER A 541 -17.81 -5.72 -19.85
CA SER A 541 -17.00 -5.70 -21.07
C SER A 541 -16.81 -7.05 -21.77
N ASN A 542 -17.45 -8.10 -21.26
CA ASN A 542 -17.48 -9.41 -21.88
C ASN A 542 -18.93 -9.83 -22.12
N GLY A 543 -19.16 -10.51 -23.26
CA GLY A 543 -20.45 -11.13 -23.53
C GLY A 543 -20.73 -12.22 -22.50
N VAL A 544 -21.97 -12.27 -22.03
CA VAL A 544 -22.42 -13.22 -21.02
C VAL A 544 -23.57 -14.06 -21.54
N ARG A 545 -23.63 -15.30 -21.08
CA ARG A 545 -24.79 -16.16 -21.31
C ARG A 545 -25.70 -16.06 -20.11
N HIS A 546 -26.83 -15.38 -20.28
CA HIS A 546 -27.79 -15.12 -19.22
C HIS A 546 -29.00 -16.05 -19.35
N GLN A 547 -29.45 -16.61 -18.22
CA GLN A 547 -30.68 -17.40 -18.18
C GLN A 547 -31.77 -16.61 -17.47
N THR A 548 -32.95 -16.55 -18.08
CA THR A 548 -34.11 -15.90 -17.50
C THR A 548 -35.37 -16.76 -17.67
N LEU A 549 -36.34 -16.58 -16.77
CA LEU A 549 -37.65 -17.19 -16.85
C LEU A 549 -38.61 -16.28 -17.63
N MET A 550 -39.26 -16.85 -18.64
CA MET A 550 -40.29 -16.24 -19.47
C MET A 550 -41.63 -16.97 -19.27
N GLN A 551 -42.75 -16.26 -19.24
CA GLN A 551 -44.09 -16.87 -19.11
C GLN A 551 -44.58 -17.51 -20.42
N LYS A 552 -44.05 -17.06 -21.56
CA LYS A 552 -44.41 -17.53 -22.90
C LYS A 552 -43.18 -18.01 -23.65
N ASP A 553 -43.41 -18.81 -24.70
CA ASP A 553 -42.36 -19.20 -25.63
C ASP A 553 -41.67 -17.97 -26.20
N VAL A 554 -40.33 -18.01 -26.24
CA VAL A 554 -39.51 -16.95 -26.82
C VAL A 554 -39.38 -17.19 -28.32
N GLY A 555 -39.47 -16.12 -29.10
CA GLY A 555 -39.22 -16.17 -30.55
C GLY A 555 -37.81 -16.69 -30.87
N ALA A 556 -37.68 -17.45 -31.96
CA ALA A 556 -36.37 -17.91 -32.40
C ALA A 556 -35.51 -16.75 -32.92
N ALA A 557 -34.29 -16.63 -32.38
CA ALA A 557 -33.30 -15.66 -32.82
C ALA A 557 -31.87 -16.18 -32.51
N ASP A 558 -30.86 -15.68 -33.23
CA ASP A 558 -29.47 -16.16 -33.09
C ASP A 558 -28.89 -15.93 -31.68
N HIS A 559 -29.36 -14.89 -30.99
CA HIS A 559 -28.96 -14.59 -29.62
C HIS A 559 -29.68 -15.46 -28.58
N VAL A 560 -30.73 -16.20 -28.95
CA VAL A 560 -31.39 -17.18 -28.07
C VAL A 560 -30.68 -18.51 -28.20
N PHE A 561 -29.74 -18.75 -27.30
CA PHE A 561 -28.94 -19.98 -27.28
C PHE A 561 -29.81 -21.24 -27.16
N ALA A 562 -30.81 -21.20 -26.26
CA ALA A 562 -31.81 -22.25 -26.14
C ALA A 562 -32.99 -21.83 -25.26
N ALA A 563 -34.14 -22.48 -25.44
CA ALA A 563 -35.33 -22.32 -24.63
C ALA A 563 -35.87 -23.69 -24.22
N SER A 564 -36.19 -23.86 -22.94
CA SER A 564 -36.71 -25.11 -22.39
C SER A 564 -37.95 -24.85 -21.55
N SER A 565 -39.00 -25.64 -21.74
CA SER A 565 -40.16 -25.62 -20.83
C SER A 565 -39.73 -26.08 -19.44
N VAL A 566 -40.07 -25.30 -18.42
CA VAL A 566 -39.76 -25.55 -17.00
C VAL A 566 -41.00 -25.26 -16.15
N SER A 567 -40.94 -25.58 -14.85
CA SER A 567 -41.98 -25.16 -13.92
C SER A 567 -42.07 -23.63 -13.89
N GLY A 568 -43.27 -23.08 -14.12
CA GLY A 568 -43.49 -21.63 -14.13
C GLY A 568 -43.30 -20.92 -15.47
N GLY A 569 -42.91 -21.63 -16.55
CA GLY A 569 -42.82 -21.05 -17.89
C GLY A 569 -41.75 -21.67 -18.78
N VAL A 570 -40.96 -20.82 -19.41
CA VAL A 570 -39.88 -21.17 -20.35
C VAL A 570 -38.58 -20.57 -19.84
N ALA A 571 -37.60 -21.40 -19.53
CA ALA A 571 -36.25 -20.97 -19.23
C ALA A 571 -35.53 -20.66 -20.54
N ALA A 572 -35.37 -19.37 -20.84
CA ALA A 572 -34.65 -18.86 -21.99
C ALA A 572 -33.20 -18.59 -21.61
N THR A 573 -32.27 -19.06 -22.42
CA THR A 573 -30.84 -18.75 -22.31
C THR A 573 -30.47 -17.89 -23.50
N ALA A 574 -29.99 -16.67 -23.23
CA ALA A 574 -29.63 -15.70 -24.24
C ALA A 574 -28.15 -15.32 -24.12
N ASP A 575 -27.49 -15.13 -25.27
CA ASP A 575 -26.15 -14.57 -25.36
C ASP A 575 -26.28 -13.04 -25.43
N VAL A 576 -25.91 -12.36 -24.34
CA VAL A 576 -26.00 -10.90 -24.21
C VAL A 576 -24.63 -10.28 -24.51
N PRO A 577 -24.52 -9.35 -25.49
CA PRO A 577 -23.25 -8.72 -25.84
C PRO A 577 -22.58 -7.99 -24.67
N ALA A 578 -21.26 -7.80 -24.77
CA ALA A 578 -20.52 -6.91 -23.87
C ALA A 578 -21.06 -5.48 -23.93
N CYS A 579 -21.19 -4.83 -22.78
CA CYS A 579 -21.76 -3.48 -22.59
C CYS A 579 -22.95 -3.24 -23.52
N GLY A 580 -23.94 -4.13 -23.45
CA GLY A 580 -25.02 -4.23 -24.42
C GLY A 580 -26.30 -4.82 -23.84
N PHE A 581 -27.22 -5.20 -24.71
CA PHE A 581 -28.53 -5.69 -24.30
C PHE A 581 -29.14 -6.67 -25.30
N VAL A 582 -30.12 -7.43 -24.81
CA VAL A 582 -31.00 -8.30 -25.61
C VAL A 582 -32.44 -8.11 -25.16
N SER A 583 -33.37 -8.02 -26.10
CA SER A 583 -34.81 -8.00 -25.86
C SER A 583 -35.42 -9.35 -26.24
N LEU A 584 -35.92 -10.10 -25.25
CA LEU A 584 -36.66 -11.34 -25.44
C LEU A 584 -38.16 -11.07 -25.51
N LYS A 585 -38.79 -11.38 -26.64
CA LYS A 585 -40.23 -11.19 -26.90
C LYS A 585 -40.94 -12.54 -27.10
N PRO A 586 -42.24 -12.64 -26.75
CA PRO A 586 -43.04 -13.82 -27.05
C PRO A 586 -43.06 -14.13 -28.54
N GLY A 587 -42.87 -15.39 -28.91
CA GLY A 587 -42.89 -15.81 -30.31
C GLY A 587 -42.94 -17.33 -30.46
N LYS A 588 -43.11 -17.80 -31.70
CA LYS A 588 -43.05 -19.24 -31.97
C LYS A 588 -41.60 -19.71 -31.84
N SER A 589 -41.35 -20.64 -30.91
CA SER A 589 -40.06 -21.31 -30.81
C SER A 589 -39.80 -22.15 -32.07
N ASN A 590 -38.63 -22.00 -32.67
CA ASN A 590 -38.23 -22.87 -33.78
C ASN A 590 -37.57 -24.12 -33.20
N LYS A 591 -38.27 -25.26 -33.26
CA LYS A 591 -37.75 -26.57 -32.81
C LYS A 591 -36.69 -27.15 -33.76
N GLN A 592 -35.94 -26.31 -34.48
CA GLN A 592 -34.86 -26.78 -35.35
C GLN A 592 -33.61 -27.02 -34.49
N SER A 593 -33.30 -28.29 -34.28
CA SER A 593 -31.98 -28.69 -33.80
C SER A 593 -30.92 -28.10 -34.74
N SER A 594 -30.03 -27.25 -34.22
CA SER A 594 -28.92 -26.76 -35.03
C SER A 594 -28.08 -27.95 -35.50
N MET A 595 -27.58 -27.89 -36.73
CA MET A 595 -26.72 -28.94 -37.32
C MET A 595 -25.49 -29.23 -36.44
N LYS A 596 -25.01 -28.23 -35.67
CA LYS A 596 -23.98 -28.35 -34.63
C LYS A 596 -24.46 -29.11 -33.39
N GLY A 597 -25.70 -28.92 -32.94
CA GLY A 597 -26.31 -29.68 -31.85
C GLY A 597 -26.47 -31.16 -32.19
N TRP A 598 -26.83 -31.49 -33.43
CA TRP A 598 -26.95 -32.88 -33.89
C TRP A 598 -25.61 -33.64 -33.90
N LEU A 599 -24.53 -33.01 -34.38
CA LEU A 599 -23.18 -33.60 -34.37
C LEU A 599 -22.61 -33.75 -32.94
N ARG A 600 -22.93 -32.82 -32.04
CA ARG A 600 -22.48 -32.82 -30.63
C ARG A 600 -23.24 -33.85 -29.78
N ASN A 601 -24.55 -33.98 -30.00
CA ASN A 601 -25.40 -34.98 -29.33
C ASN A 601 -25.04 -36.43 -29.71
N LYS A 602 -24.36 -36.64 -30.84
CA LYS A 602 -23.91 -37.96 -31.31
C LYS A 602 -22.66 -38.47 -30.57
N TRP A 603 -21.88 -37.61 -29.90
CA TRP A 603 -20.59 -37.97 -29.29
C TRP A 603 -20.61 -37.97 -27.75
N LEU A 604 -21.54 -37.23 -27.11
CA LEU A 604 -21.62 -37.08 -25.64
C LEU A 604 -22.90 -37.68 -25.01
N GLY A 605 -23.82 -38.22 -25.82
CA GLY A 605 -25.17 -38.59 -25.38
C GLY A 605 -26.05 -37.36 -25.14
N ASN A 606 -27.38 -37.55 -25.10
CA ASN A 606 -28.32 -36.51 -24.67
C ASN A 606 -28.46 -36.61 -23.14
N PRO A 607 -27.82 -35.75 -22.32
CA PRO A 607 -28.30 -35.59 -20.96
C PRO A 607 -29.72 -35.03 -21.04
N THR A 608 -30.71 -35.82 -20.61
CA THR A 608 -32.13 -35.40 -20.53
C THR A 608 -32.34 -34.32 -19.47
N SER A 609 -31.36 -34.12 -18.59
CA SER A 609 -31.33 -33.11 -17.54
C SER A 609 -29.88 -32.79 -17.11
N ILE A 610 -29.69 -31.63 -16.48
CA ILE A 610 -28.37 -31.21 -15.96
C ILE A 610 -28.03 -31.89 -14.63
N ALA A 611 -29.02 -32.22 -13.79
CA ALA A 611 -28.82 -32.82 -12.48
C ALA A 611 -29.37 -34.24 -12.42
N GLU A 612 -28.52 -35.21 -12.07
CA GLU A 612 -28.92 -36.61 -11.89
C GLU A 612 -28.23 -37.20 -10.65
N GLY A 613 -29.01 -37.50 -9.61
CA GLY A 613 -28.46 -37.97 -8.33
C GLY A 613 -27.50 -36.96 -7.71
N GLY A 614 -26.23 -37.35 -7.53
CA GLY A 614 -25.15 -36.48 -7.06
C GLY A 614 -24.37 -35.79 -8.20
N ARG A 615 -24.80 -35.87 -9.45
CA ARG A 615 -24.03 -35.39 -10.62
C ARG A 615 -24.68 -34.14 -11.22
N LEU A 616 -23.86 -33.13 -11.50
CA LEU A 616 -24.21 -31.96 -12.31
C LEU A 616 -23.40 -31.99 -13.60
N GLN A 617 -24.05 -31.98 -14.77
CA GLN A 617 -23.36 -32.01 -16.06
C GLN A 617 -23.98 -31.03 -17.04
N ASN A 618 -23.13 -30.23 -17.68
CA ASN A 618 -23.50 -29.46 -18.86
C ASN A 618 -22.48 -29.69 -19.99
N GLU A 619 -22.52 -28.85 -21.02
CA GLU A 619 -21.70 -29.01 -22.20
C GLU A 619 -20.22 -28.59 -22.04
N PHE A 620 -19.83 -28.08 -20.87
CA PHE A 620 -18.48 -27.61 -20.53
C PHE A 620 -17.82 -28.39 -19.40
N LEU A 621 -18.60 -28.84 -18.42
CA LEU A 621 -18.08 -29.50 -17.24
C LEU A 621 -19.03 -30.55 -16.67
N GLU A 622 -18.45 -31.43 -15.87
CA GLU A 622 -19.15 -32.40 -15.03
C GLU A 622 -18.63 -32.26 -13.59
N ALA A 623 -19.54 -32.14 -12.63
CA ALA A 623 -19.24 -32.09 -11.21
C ALA A 623 -19.96 -33.21 -10.47
N SER A 624 -19.25 -33.83 -9.52
CA SER A 624 -19.77 -34.89 -8.65
C SER A 624 -19.86 -34.40 -7.22
N ILE A 625 -21.04 -34.50 -6.61
CA ILE A 625 -21.34 -34.24 -5.21
C ILE A 625 -21.29 -35.57 -4.46
N HIS A 626 -20.42 -35.67 -3.46
CA HIS A 626 -20.21 -36.92 -2.73
C HIS A 626 -21.43 -37.23 -1.83
N PRO A 627 -22.00 -38.45 -1.87
CA PRO A 627 -23.20 -38.77 -1.10
C PRO A 627 -22.97 -38.72 0.42
N GLU A 628 -21.78 -39.09 0.89
CA GLU A 628 -21.49 -39.16 2.34
C GLU A 628 -20.99 -37.85 2.93
N SER A 629 -20.29 -37.02 2.14
CA SER A 629 -19.74 -35.75 2.65
C SER A 629 -20.56 -34.55 2.22
N GLY A 630 -21.22 -34.64 1.06
CA GLY A 630 -22.00 -33.56 0.50
C GLY A 630 -21.18 -32.47 -0.19
N GLY A 631 -19.84 -32.58 -0.16
CA GLY A 631 -18.93 -31.70 -0.88
C GLY A 631 -18.75 -32.10 -2.35
N ILE A 632 -18.07 -31.27 -3.12
CA ILE A 632 -17.68 -31.60 -4.50
C ILE A 632 -16.50 -32.56 -4.44
N SER A 633 -16.72 -33.83 -4.81
CA SER A 633 -15.64 -34.83 -4.87
C SER A 633 -14.75 -34.64 -6.09
N GLY A 634 -15.29 -34.14 -7.20
CA GLY A 634 -14.49 -33.82 -8.37
C GLY A 634 -15.23 -32.99 -9.42
N VAL A 635 -14.45 -32.23 -10.19
CA VAL A 635 -14.90 -31.53 -11.40
C VAL A 635 -14.00 -31.92 -12.56
N TYR A 636 -14.62 -32.28 -13.68
CA TYR A 636 -13.99 -32.64 -14.94
C TYR A 636 -14.38 -31.58 -15.98
N SER A 637 -13.40 -30.88 -16.55
CA SER A 637 -13.60 -29.84 -17.55
C SER A 637 -12.42 -29.79 -18.53
N GLY A 638 -12.67 -29.34 -19.76
CA GLY A 638 -11.65 -29.25 -20.80
C GLY A 638 -11.23 -30.60 -21.40
N THR A 639 -10.05 -30.65 -22.02
CA THR A 639 -9.52 -31.83 -22.72
C THR A 639 -8.67 -32.75 -21.84
N SER A 640 -8.25 -32.28 -20.66
CA SER A 640 -7.42 -33.04 -19.73
C SER A 640 -8.22 -34.10 -18.97
N ARG A 641 -7.66 -35.30 -18.81
CA ARG A 641 -8.24 -36.37 -17.98
C ARG A 641 -7.89 -36.18 -16.51
N GLY A 642 -8.82 -36.47 -15.61
CA GLY A 642 -8.61 -36.46 -14.16
C GLY A 642 -9.41 -35.38 -13.44
N ASN A 643 -9.50 -35.51 -12.11
CA ASN A 643 -10.16 -34.52 -11.28
C ASN A 643 -9.35 -33.23 -11.24
N ARG A 644 -9.98 -32.10 -11.54
CA ARG A 644 -9.38 -30.76 -11.51
C ARG A 644 -9.60 -30.03 -10.19
N PHE A 645 -10.71 -30.31 -9.52
CA PHE A 645 -11.19 -29.50 -8.41
C PHE A 645 -12.07 -30.29 -7.45
N SER A 646 -11.84 -30.13 -6.16
CA SER A 646 -12.71 -30.64 -5.09
C SER A 646 -12.99 -29.54 -4.07
N MET A 647 -14.11 -29.64 -3.37
CA MET A 647 -14.50 -28.68 -2.33
C MET A 647 -15.14 -29.41 -1.15
N ARG A 648 -14.80 -28.97 0.06
CA ARG A 648 -15.48 -29.36 1.31
C ARG A 648 -15.56 -28.18 2.27
N LEU A 649 -16.50 -28.23 3.20
CA LEU A 649 -16.52 -27.35 4.37
C LEU A 649 -15.61 -27.92 5.46
N VAL A 650 -14.87 -27.04 6.15
CA VAL A 650 -13.95 -27.41 7.23
C VAL A 650 -14.14 -26.50 8.44
N ALA A 651 -13.87 -27.03 9.62
CA ALA A 651 -13.70 -26.24 10.83
C ALA A 651 -12.23 -26.37 11.28
N VAL A 652 -11.61 -25.25 11.64
CA VAL A 652 -10.20 -25.19 12.02
C VAL A 652 -10.10 -24.56 13.39
N GLY A 653 -9.36 -25.19 14.31
CA GLY A 653 -9.05 -24.64 15.64
C GLY A 653 -10.25 -24.33 16.55
N LEU A 654 -11.38 -25.00 16.35
CA LEU A 654 -12.56 -24.89 17.22
C LEU A 654 -12.43 -25.85 18.42
N ASN A 655 -13.07 -25.53 19.54
CA ASN A 655 -13.08 -26.37 20.76
C ASN A 655 -11.68 -26.72 21.28
N GLY A 656 -10.70 -25.82 21.12
CA GLY A 656 -9.32 -26.06 21.55
C GLY A 656 -8.57 -27.10 20.71
N HIS A 657 -9.12 -27.54 19.57
CA HIS A 657 -8.43 -28.45 18.66
C HIS A 657 -7.25 -27.75 18.00
N SER A 658 -6.22 -28.54 17.65
CA SER A 658 -5.10 -28.05 16.83
C SER A 658 -5.58 -27.62 15.45
N GLU A 659 -4.93 -26.63 14.84
CA GLU A 659 -5.17 -26.25 13.44
C GLU A 659 -4.99 -27.40 12.44
N LYS A 660 -4.22 -28.42 12.81
CA LYS A 660 -3.96 -29.61 11.99
C LYS A 660 -4.99 -30.72 12.21
N ALA A 661 -5.90 -30.57 13.16
CA ALA A 661 -6.94 -31.56 13.41
C ALA A 661 -7.80 -31.72 12.14
N GLU A 662 -8.05 -32.95 11.74
CA GLU A 662 -8.92 -33.22 10.59
C GLU A 662 -10.38 -33.19 11.03
N THR A 663 -11.17 -32.33 10.40
CA THR A 663 -12.63 -32.34 10.53
C THR A 663 -13.28 -33.01 9.34
N THR A 664 -14.39 -33.69 9.57
CA THR A 664 -15.16 -34.36 8.52
C THR A 664 -16.44 -33.58 8.20
N MET A 665 -16.61 -33.21 6.94
CA MET A 665 -17.91 -32.77 6.41
C MET A 665 -18.77 -34.02 6.20
N LYS A 666 -19.89 -34.13 6.91
CA LYS A 666 -20.81 -35.27 6.86
C LYS A 666 -22.16 -34.82 6.34
N CYS A 667 -22.60 -35.43 5.25
CA CYS A 667 -23.92 -35.22 4.66
C CYS A 667 -24.96 -36.03 5.41
N ASP A 668 -26.04 -35.37 5.84
CA ASP A 668 -27.23 -36.02 6.39
C ASP A 668 -28.30 -36.22 5.31
N LYS A 669 -28.39 -35.30 4.33
CA LYS A 669 -29.36 -35.35 3.25
C LYS A 669 -28.82 -34.70 1.99
N ILE A 670 -29.01 -35.38 0.85
CA ILE A 670 -28.77 -34.86 -0.50
C ILE A 670 -30.06 -34.99 -1.31
N ARG A 671 -30.43 -33.93 -2.04
CA ARG A 671 -31.61 -33.95 -2.92
C ARG A 671 -31.37 -33.14 -4.19
N VAL A 672 -31.83 -33.66 -5.31
CA VAL A 672 -31.98 -32.87 -6.53
C VAL A 672 -33.22 -31.99 -6.37
N VAL A 673 -33.02 -30.68 -6.30
CA VAL A 673 -34.10 -29.68 -6.15
C VAL A 673 -34.66 -29.29 -7.50
N GLU A 674 -33.80 -29.18 -8.50
CA GLU A 674 -34.18 -28.85 -9.87
C GLU A 674 -33.35 -29.69 -10.84
N SER A 675 -34.01 -30.27 -11.83
CA SER A 675 -33.38 -31.08 -12.87
C SER A 675 -34.08 -30.82 -14.18
N THR A 676 -33.55 -29.87 -14.94
CA THR A 676 -34.06 -29.50 -16.26
C THR A 676 -32.91 -29.51 -17.27
N THR A 677 -33.22 -29.33 -18.55
CA THR A 677 -32.21 -29.12 -19.60
C THR A 677 -31.61 -27.71 -19.58
N ALA A 678 -32.13 -26.82 -18.72
CA ALA A 678 -31.69 -25.44 -18.60
C ALA A 678 -30.82 -25.22 -17.35
N LYS A 679 -31.15 -25.87 -16.23
CA LYS A 679 -30.45 -25.75 -14.95
C LYS A 679 -30.58 -27.04 -14.13
N GLY A 680 -29.54 -27.34 -13.36
CA GLY A 680 -29.54 -28.38 -12.34
C GLY A 680 -29.21 -27.78 -10.98
N VAL A 681 -29.94 -28.17 -9.94
CA VAL A 681 -29.72 -27.73 -8.56
C VAL A 681 -29.74 -28.94 -7.63
N ILE A 682 -28.66 -29.12 -6.87
CA ILE A 682 -28.53 -30.14 -5.83
C ILE A 682 -28.41 -29.43 -4.48
N GLU A 683 -29.29 -29.75 -3.53
CA GLU A 683 -29.20 -29.28 -2.15
C GLU A 683 -28.69 -30.39 -1.23
N VAL A 684 -27.79 -30.00 -0.33
CA VAL A 684 -27.18 -30.84 0.68
C VAL A 684 -27.35 -30.18 2.04
N THR A 685 -27.73 -30.96 3.06
CA THR A 685 -27.66 -30.55 4.47
C THR A 685 -26.83 -31.54 5.26
N GLY A 686 -26.11 -31.06 6.27
CA GLY A 686 -25.29 -31.92 7.10
C GLY A 686 -24.60 -31.16 8.23
N LYS A 687 -23.50 -31.74 8.70
CA LYS A 687 -22.70 -31.23 9.80
C LYS A 687 -21.20 -31.40 9.56
N ILE A 688 -20.41 -30.50 10.14
CA ILE A 688 -18.98 -30.63 10.28
C ILE A 688 -18.73 -31.26 11.66
N ILE A 689 -18.03 -32.38 11.70
CA ILE A 689 -17.71 -33.11 12.93
C ILE A 689 -16.20 -33.21 13.15
N ASP A 690 -15.78 -33.30 14.40
CA ASP A 690 -14.39 -33.66 14.77
C ASP A 690 -14.15 -35.18 14.69
N ASP A 691 -12.95 -35.60 15.07
CA ASP A 691 -12.53 -37.01 15.11
C ASP A 691 -13.28 -37.85 16.17
N GLN A 692 -13.92 -37.20 17.14
CA GLN A 692 -14.77 -37.79 18.16
C GLN A 692 -16.25 -37.80 17.77
N ASN A 693 -16.58 -37.41 16.53
CA ASN A 693 -17.95 -37.25 16.01
C ASN A 693 -18.79 -36.15 16.70
N VAL A 694 -18.17 -35.22 17.42
CA VAL A 694 -18.85 -34.05 17.99
C VAL A 694 -19.15 -33.07 16.88
N SER A 695 -20.38 -32.55 16.86
CA SER A 695 -20.83 -31.58 15.86
C SER A 695 -20.25 -30.20 16.16
N LEU A 696 -19.44 -29.66 15.25
CA LEU A 696 -18.84 -28.33 15.33
C LEU A 696 -19.71 -27.26 14.68
N ALA A 697 -20.35 -27.60 13.56
CA ALA A 697 -21.25 -26.71 12.82
C ALA A 697 -22.25 -27.50 11.97
N MET A 698 -23.45 -26.94 11.80
CA MET A 698 -24.43 -27.41 10.82
C MET A 698 -24.24 -26.65 9.51
N PHE A 699 -24.55 -27.29 8.38
CA PHE A 699 -24.51 -26.63 7.08
C PHE A 699 -25.72 -26.98 6.21
N LYS A 700 -26.05 -26.04 5.32
CA LYS A 700 -26.91 -26.24 4.16
C LYS A 700 -26.24 -25.61 2.96
N VAL A 701 -26.13 -26.36 1.86
CA VAL A 701 -25.45 -25.92 0.63
C VAL A 701 -26.30 -26.29 -0.58
N GLN A 702 -26.39 -25.40 -1.56
CA GLN A 702 -26.99 -25.62 -2.86
C GLN A 702 -25.93 -25.46 -3.94
N TYR A 703 -25.79 -26.47 -4.78
CA TYR A 703 -24.91 -26.48 -5.95
C TYR A 703 -25.77 -26.28 -7.19
N THR A 704 -25.48 -25.24 -7.97
CA THR A 704 -26.21 -24.89 -9.19
C THR A 704 -25.28 -24.94 -10.39
N LEU A 705 -25.74 -25.60 -11.46
CA LEU A 705 -25.11 -25.57 -12.78
C LEU A 705 -26.13 -25.19 -13.83
N ALA A 706 -25.86 -24.12 -14.58
CA ALA A 706 -26.70 -23.70 -15.71
C ALA A 706 -26.16 -24.25 -17.03
N ARG A 707 -27.06 -24.45 -17.99
CA ARG A 707 -26.72 -24.74 -19.39
C ARG A 707 -25.80 -23.64 -19.93
N GLY A 708 -24.73 -24.04 -20.59
CA GLY A 708 -23.81 -23.09 -21.22
C GLY A 708 -22.93 -22.29 -20.27
N SER A 709 -22.98 -22.56 -18.97
CA SER A 709 -22.09 -21.94 -17.98
C SER A 709 -20.78 -22.72 -17.82
N ARG A 710 -19.70 -22.02 -17.52
CA ARG A 710 -18.43 -22.63 -17.05
C ARG A 710 -18.26 -22.48 -15.53
N VAL A 711 -19.32 -22.07 -14.85
CA VAL A 711 -19.33 -21.72 -13.43
C VAL A 711 -20.30 -22.64 -12.71
N ILE A 712 -19.86 -23.16 -11.56
CA ILE A 712 -20.72 -23.80 -10.56
C ILE A 712 -20.97 -22.78 -9.46
N ASP A 713 -22.24 -22.42 -9.26
CA ASP A 713 -22.65 -21.52 -8.19
C ASP A 713 -22.95 -22.34 -6.93
N VAL A 714 -22.45 -21.86 -5.79
CA VAL A 714 -22.55 -22.54 -4.49
C VAL A 714 -23.03 -21.56 -3.45
N ASP A 715 -24.32 -21.62 -3.14
CA ASP A 715 -24.95 -20.85 -2.08
C ASP A 715 -25.11 -21.71 -0.84
N GLY A 716 -24.79 -21.17 0.33
CA GLY A 716 -24.93 -21.94 1.55
C GLY A 716 -24.96 -21.11 2.81
N GLU A 717 -25.18 -21.81 3.91
CA GLU A 717 -25.08 -21.27 5.26
C GLU A 717 -24.39 -22.28 6.15
N VAL A 718 -23.52 -21.77 7.04
CA VAL A 718 -22.99 -22.53 8.17
C VAL A 718 -23.46 -21.90 9.47
N SER A 719 -23.81 -22.76 10.42
CA SER A 719 -24.25 -22.37 11.75
C SER A 719 -23.39 -23.11 12.79
N PRO A 720 -22.47 -22.42 13.47
CA PRO A 720 -21.72 -23.00 14.58
C PRO A 720 -22.68 -23.59 15.62
N ALA A 721 -22.34 -24.74 16.20
CA ALA A 721 -23.19 -25.36 17.20
C ALA A 721 -23.30 -24.45 18.45
N THR A 722 -24.50 -23.90 18.69
CA THR A 722 -24.83 -23.10 19.89
C THR A 722 -26.13 -23.61 20.50
N THR A 723 -26.12 -24.06 21.75
CA THR A 723 -27.31 -24.00 22.63
C THR A 723 -26.99 -24.16 24.13
N THR A 724 -27.20 -23.05 24.85
CA THR A 724 -27.90 -22.82 26.14
C THR A 724 -27.85 -23.77 27.36
N THR A 725 -27.29 -24.97 27.31
CA THR A 725 -27.15 -25.81 28.52
C THR A 725 -25.88 -26.68 28.45
N SER A 726 -24.80 -26.20 29.07
CA SER A 726 -23.61 -26.93 29.54
C SER A 726 -22.92 -27.96 28.60
N ALA A 727 -21.63 -27.69 28.33
CA ALA A 727 -20.54 -28.59 27.88
C ALA A 727 -20.28 -28.85 26.38
N THR A 728 -21.07 -28.32 25.44
CA THR A 728 -20.88 -28.58 23.99
C THR A 728 -20.99 -27.35 23.07
N ALA A 729 -20.88 -26.13 23.61
CA ALA A 729 -20.84 -24.93 22.77
C ALA A 729 -19.53 -24.87 21.98
N THR A 730 -19.60 -24.51 20.69
CA THR A 730 -18.40 -24.26 19.88
C THR A 730 -17.59 -23.12 20.49
N ALA A 731 -16.45 -23.43 21.09
CA ALA A 731 -15.50 -22.47 21.61
C ALA A 731 -14.56 -22.02 20.49
N TRP A 732 -14.54 -20.73 20.21
CA TRP A 732 -13.60 -20.10 19.28
C TRP A 732 -12.26 -19.83 19.98
N GLY A 733 -11.17 -19.99 19.26
CA GLY A 733 -9.87 -19.45 19.65
C GLY A 733 -9.77 -17.96 19.36
N ASP A 734 -8.73 -17.32 19.90
CA ASP A 734 -8.54 -15.87 19.78
C ASP A 734 -8.02 -15.43 18.40
N ASP A 735 -7.13 -16.20 17.76
CA ASP A 735 -6.59 -15.87 16.42
C ASP A 735 -7.58 -16.33 15.32
N PRO A 736 -8.23 -15.41 14.59
CA PRO A 736 -9.23 -15.75 13.58
C PRO A 736 -8.65 -16.42 12.32
N TRP A 737 -7.31 -16.37 12.14
CA TRP A 737 -6.63 -17.13 11.09
C TRP A 737 -6.27 -18.56 11.50
N ARG A 738 -6.54 -18.91 12.76
CA ARG A 738 -6.32 -20.24 13.35
C ARG A 738 -7.59 -20.85 13.93
N SER A 739 -8.66 -20.06 14.10
CA SER A 739 -9.97 -20.51 14.57
C SER A 739 -11.09 -20.00 13.66
N TYR A 740 -11.57 -20.84 12.72
CA TYR A 740 -12.54 -20.44 11.69
C TYR A 740 -13.30 -21.63 11.09
N ILE A 741 -14.42 -21.35 10.42
CA ILE A 741 -15.08 -22.25 9.48
C ILE A 741 -14.84 -21.73 8.06
N ALA A 742 -14.48 -22.61 7.13
CA ALA A 742 -14.14 -22.25 5.76
C ALA A 742 -14.70 -23.22 4.71
N ALA A 743 -14.83 -22.73 3.47
CA ALA A 743 -14.88 -23.56 2.28
C ALA A 743 -13.44 -23.85 1.82
N ARG A 744 -12.99 -25.10 1.96
CA ARG A 744 -11.69 -25.57 1.50
C ARG A 744 -11.81 -26.12 0.09
N VAL A 745 -11.05 -25.55 -0.83
CA VAL A 745 -10.89 -26.05 -2.19
C VAL A 745 -9.53 -26.72 -2.38
N ALA A 746 -9.51 -27.73 -3.25
CA ALA A 746 -8.31 -28.42 -3.67
C ALA A 746 -8.21 -28.43 -5.19
N VAL A 747 -7.04 -28.08 -5.72
CA VAL A 747 -6.73 -28.19 -7.16
C VAL A 747 -5.82 -29.38 -7.43
N ALA A 748 -5.73 -29.78 -8.70
CA ALA A 748 -5.01 -30.99 -9.10
C ALA A 748 -3.49 -30.90 -8.92
N SER A 749 -2.88 -29.76 -9.25
CA SER A 749 -1.42 -29.58 -9.24
C SER A 749 -0.91 -28.85 -7.98
N ASP A 750 0.12 -29.42 -7.35
CA ASP A 750 0.88 -28.74 -6.28
C ASP A 750 1.78 -27.61 -6.84
N ALA A 751 1.98 -27.55 -8.16
CA ALA A 751 2.69 -26.45 -8.83
C ALA A 751 1.76 -25.26 -9.18
N SER A 752 0.55 -25.22 -8.62
CA SER A 752 -0.40 -24.14 -8.88
C SER A 752 0.10 -22.78 -8.34
N ILE A 753 -0.20 -21.72 -9.08
CA ILE A 753 0.10 -20.34 -8.68
C ILE A 753 -1.21 -19.69 -8.26
N CYS A 754 -1.30 -19.32 -6.98
CA CYS A 754 -2.43 -18.55 -6.47
C CYS A 754 -2.26 -17.06 -6.80
N ARG A 755 -3.32 -16.48 -7.34
CA ARG A 755 -3.44 -15.06 -7.64
C ARG A 755 -4.65 -14.49 -6.92
N VAL A 756 -4.56 -13.24 -6.50
CA VAL A 756 -5.66 -12.48 -5.90
C VAL A 756 -6.31 -11.61 -6.96
N LEU A 757 -7.63 -11.50 -6.90
CA LEU A 757 -8.46 -10.64 -7.73
C LEU A 757 -8.76 -9.37 -6.93
N LEU A 758 -7.96 -8.34 -7.14
CA LEU A 758 -7.93 -7.16 -6.29
C LEU A 758 -7.97 -5.89 -7.13
N ARG A 759 -8.84 -4.94 -6.76
CA ARG A 759 -9.01 -3.65 -7.44
C ARG A 759 -9.05 -3.76 -8.97
N ASP A 760 -9.91 -4.67 -9.44
CA ASP A 760 -10.14 -5.02 -10.84
C ASP A 760 -8.94 -5.57 -11.63
N LYS A 761 -7.94 -6.10 -10.92
CA LYS A 761 -6.70 -6.63 -11.50
C LYS A 761 -6.32 -7.98 -10.92
N VAL A 762 -5.50 -8.72 -11.65
CA VAL A 762 -5.01 -10.05 -11.25
C VAL A 762 -3.58 -9.95 -10.74
N HIS A 763 -3.41 -9.99 -9.42
CA HIS A 763 -2.10 -9.89 -8.76
C HIS A 763 -1.60 -11.23 -8.24
N ARG A 764 -0.28 -11.38 -8.06
CA ARG A 764 0.30 -12.59 -7.47
C ARG A 764 0.01 -12.62 -5.96
N GLY A 765 -0.50 -13.73 -5.43
CA GLY A 765 -0.68 -13.92 -3.99
C GLY A 765 0.53 -14.63 -3.38
N GLY A 766 1.44 -13.88 -2.76
CA GLY A 766 2.65 -14.44 -2.13
C GLY A 766 2.44 -14.96 -0.71
N ALA A 767 1.52 -14.36 0.04
CA ALA A 767 1.32 -14.65 1.45
C ALA A 767 0.45 -15.90 1.70
N ARG A 768 0.50 -16.43 2.93
CA ARG A 768 -0.40 -17.52 3.37
C ARG A 768 -1.77 -17.03 3.79
N ARG A 769 -1.86 -15.79 4.27
CA ARG A 769 -3.10 -15.08 4.60
C ARG A 769 -3.31 -14.07 3.47
N LEU A 770 -4.48 -14.09 2.85
CA LEU A 770 -4.78 -13.33 1.64
C LEU A 770 -6.08 -12.56 1.85
N VAL A 771 -6.10 -11.32 1.37
CA VAL A 771 -7.30 -10.49 1.31
C VAL A 771 -7.63 -10.23 -0.15
N SER A 772 -8.81 -10.67 -0.60
CA SER A 772 -9.21 -10.61 -2.01
C SER A 772 -10.74 -10.72 -2.17
N PRO A 773 -11.51 -9.63 -2.00
CA PRO A 773 -12.98 -9.69 -2.00
C PRO A 773 -13.65 -10.25 -3.28
N LEU A 774 -13.01 -10.14 -4.45
CA LEU A 774 -13.50 -10.79 -5.67
C LEU A 774 -13.15 -12.28 -5.73
N GLY A 775 -12.20 -12.73 -4.91
CA GLY A 775 -11.77 -14.11 -4.77
C GLY A 775 -10.40 -14.39 -5.39
N LEU A 776 -10.14 -15.65 -5.73
CA LEU A 776 -8.83 -16.13 -6.16
C LEU A 776 -8.85 -16.62 -7.60
N LEU A 777 -7.70 -16.53 -8.27
CA LEU A 777 -7.45 -17.21 -9.53
C LEU A 777 -6.27 -18.17 -9.34
N ILE A 778 -6.53 -19.45 -9.54
CA ILE A 778 -5.54 -20.50 -9.40
C ILE A 778 -5.09 -20.90 -10.80
N ASP A 779 -3.85 -20.52 -11.13
CA ASP A 779 -3.21 -20.83 -12.40
C ASP A 779 -2.49 -22.17 -12.31
N GLU A 780 -2.82 -23.08 -13.22
CA GLU A 780 -2.06 -24.29 -13.52
C GLU A 780 -1.47 -24.17 -14.93
N ALA A 781 -0.60 -25.11 -15.32
CA ALA A 781 0.17 -25.02 -16.58
C ALA A 781 -0.70 -24.86 -17.84
N ASP A 782 -1.88 -25.48 -17.88
CA ASP A 782 -2.76 -25.56 -19.06
C ASP A 782 -4.18 -25.03 -18.80
N ARG A 783 -4.47 -24.54 -17.60
CA ARG A 783 -5.84 -24.25 -17.16
C ARG A 783 -5.91 -23.25 -15.99
N GLN A 784 -7.03 -22.56 -15.85
CA GLN A 784 -7.26 -21.57 -14.78
C GLN A 784 -8.56 -21.84 -14.03
N THR A 785 -8.48 -21.92 -12.71
CA THR A 785 -9.66 -22.10 -11.85
C THR A 785 -9.92 -20.81 -11.07
N MET A 786 -11.05 -20.17 -11.31
CA MET A 786 -11.53 -19.01 -10.57
C MET A 786 -12.33 -19.47 -9.36
N VAL A 787 -12.00 -18.93 -8.19
CA VAL A 787 -12.78 -19.03 -6.97
C VAL A 787 -13.36 -17.64 -6.70
N GLY A 788 -14.54 -17.35 -7.25
CA GLY A 788 -15.26 -16.10 -6.96
C GLY A 788 -15.96 -16.19 -5.61
N THR A 789 -15.87 -15.15 -4.78
CA THR A 789 -16.28 -15.24 -3.37
C THR A 789 -17.32 -14.22 -2.93
N SER A 790 -17.86 -13.47 -3.89
CA SER A 790 -18.98 -12.54 -3.69
C SER A 790 -18.80 -11.59 -2.50
N GLY A 791 -17.59 -11.06 -2.33
CA GLY A 791 -17.22 -10.12 -1.27
C GLY A 791 -16.55 -10.75 -0.06
N LEU A 792 -16.58 -12.08 0.12
CA LEU A 792 -15.85 -12.74 1.20
C LEU A 792 -14.35 -12.59 0.95
N ALA A 793 -13.73 -11.70 1.73
CA ALA A 793 -12.40 -11.18 1.45
C ALA A 793 -11.27 -12.07 1.97
N PHE A 794 -11.51 -12.88 3.00
CA PHE A 794 -10.43 -13.52 3.74
C PHE A 794 -10.18 -14.95 3.26
N HIS A 795 -8.95 -15.22 2.82
CA HIS A 795 -8.54 -16.54 2.34
C HIS A 795 -7.23 -17.00 2.96
N ARG A 796 -7.07 -18.31 3.11
CA ARG A 796 -5.84 -18.93 3.59
C ARG A 796 -5.28 -19.93 2.58
N ARG A 797 -4.01 -19.78 2.22
CA ARG A 797 -3.23 -20.83 1.57
C ARG A 797 -2.75 -21.82 2.63
N VAL A 798 -3.54 -22.89 2.80
CA VAL A 798 -3.28 -23.93 3.80
C VAL A 798 -2.11 -24.80 3.38
N ASP A 799 -2.00 -25.09 2.08
CA ASP A 799 -0.90 -25.84 1.48
C ASP A 799 -0.70 -25.43 0.01
N GLN A 800 0.17 -26.14 -0.72
CA GLN A 800 0.47 -25.87 -2.12
C GLN A 800 -0.77 -25.89 -3.03
N ARG A 801 -1.68 -26.84 -2.81
CA ARG A 801 -2.93 -27.02 -3.58
C ARG A 801 -4.23 -26.77 -2.82
N PHE A 802 -4.15 -26.38 -1.54
CA PHE A 802 -5.33 -26.23 -0.66
C PHE A 802 -5.53 -24.75 -0.28
N PHE A 803 -6.73 -24.25 -0.57
CA PHE A 803 -7.10 -22.86 -0.32
C PHE A 803 -8.42 -22.80 0.44
N ASP A 804 -8.45 -22.04 1.52
CA ASP A 804 -9.65 -21.82 2.33
C ASP A 804 -10.20 -20.44 2.03
N THR A 805 -11.50 -20.34 1.81
CA THR A 805 -12.25 -19.08 1.94
C THR A 805 -12.95 -19.09 3.28
N ILE A 806 -12.61 -18.15 4.15
CA ILE A 806 -13.16 -18.06 5.51
C ILE A 806 -14.63 -17.62 5.41
N LEU A 807 -15.50 -18.36 6.08
CA LEU A 807 -16.94 -18.14 6.08
C LEU A 807 -17.42 -17.60 7.43
N SER A 808 -16.81 -18.06 8.53
CA SER A 808 -17.23 -17.71 9.89
C SER A 808 -16.04 -17.72 10.85
N VAL A 809 -16.01 -16.73 11.74
CA VAL A 809 -15.06 -16.59 12.86
C VAL A 809 -15.81 -16.17 14.12
N ARG A 810 -15.12 -16.00 15.24
CA ARG A 810 -15.69 -15.41 16.46
C ARG A 810 -16.34 -14.04 16.14
N GLY A 811 -17.58 -13.83 16.59
CA GLY A 811 -18.34 -12.60 16.32
C GLY A 811 -19.32 -12.70 15.15
N GLU A 812 -19.24 -13.75 14.34
CA GLU A 812 -20.17 -13.99 13.22
C GLU A 812 -21.45 -14.69 13.72
N ALA A 813 -22.62 -14.07 13.53
CA ALA A 813 -23.90 -14.60 14.02
C ALA A 813 -24.45 -15.74 13.16
N GLN A 814 -24.40 -15.57 11.84
CA GLN A 814 -24.79 -16.60 10.86
C GLN A 814 -24.02 -16.37 9.57
N ALA A 815 -23.24 -17.36 9.14
CA ALA A 815 -22.40 -17.25 7.96
C ALA A 815 -23.12 -17.77 6.72
N LYS A 816 -23.88 -16.89 6.06
CA LYS A 816 -24.38 -17.13 4.71
C LYS A 816 -23.31 -16.77 3.69
N PHE A 817 -23.12 -17.62 2.69
CA PHE A 817 -22.09 -17.44 1.68
C PHE A 817 -22.59 -17.77 0.29
N SER A 818 -21.96 -17.12 -0.70
CA SER A 818 -22.14 -17.42 -2.11
C SER A 818 -20.75 -17.50 -2.75
N LEU A 819 -20.46 -18.63 -3.39
CA LEU A 819 -19.16 -18.92 -4.01
C LEU A 819 -19.37 -19.36 -5.46
N HIS A 820 -18.46 -18.99 -6.34
CA HIS A 820 -18.59 -19.20 -7.79
C HIS A 820 -17.30 -19.85 -8.32
N TYR A 821 -17.37 -21.14 -8.65
CA TYR A 821 -16.22 -21.88 -9.14
C TYR A 821 -16.20 -21.89 -10.66
N GLY A 822 -15.37 -21.03 -11.26
CA GLY A 822 -15.25 -20.87 -12.71
C GLY A 822 -14.08 -21.66 -13.29
N PHE A 823 -14.32 -22.36 -14.39
CA PHE A 823 -13.30 -23.18 -15.07
C PHE A 823 -12.99 -22.59 -16.45
N ASP A 824 -11.80 -22.03 -16.61
CA ASP A 824 -11.34 -21.38 -17.86
C ASP A 824 -12.29 -20.27 -18.35
N VAL A 825 -12.76 -19.45 -17.40
CA VAL A 825 -13.56 -18.25 -17.71
C VAL A 825 -12.72 -17.25 -18.51
N SER A 826 -13.34 -16.54 -19.45
CA SER A 826 -12.63 -15.67 -20.39
C SER A 826 -11.94 -14.48 -19.71
N ASN A 827 -12.61 -13.89 -18.72
CA ASN A 827 -12.13 -12.77 -17.92
C ASN A 827 -12.57 -12.97 -16.46
N PRO A 828 -11.67 -13.44 -15.58
CA PRO A 828 -12.00 -13.73 -14.18
C PRO A 828 -12.53 -12.54 -13.39
N ILE A 829 -12.02 -11.32 -13.65
CA ILE A 829 -12.46 -10.11 -12.95
C ILE A 829 -13.93 -9.82 -13.28
N THR A 830 -14.26 -9.79 -14.57
CA THR A 830 -15.65 -9.58 -15.02
C THR A 830 -16.56 -10.68 -14.48
N SER A 831 -16.14 -11.95 -14.56
CA SER A 831 -16.94 -13.07 -14.05
C SER A 831 -17.22 -12.94 -12.55
N ALA A 832 -16.22 -12.60 -11.74
CA ALA A 832 -16.39 -12.37 -10.30
C ALA A 832 -17.29 -11.16 -9.99
N LYS A 833 -17.12 -10.02 -10.69
CA LYS A 833 -17.99 -8.85 -10.52
C LYS A 833 -19.44 -9.16 -10.90
N SER A 834 -19.65 -9.86 -12.02
CA SER A 834 -21.00 -10.24 -12.48
C SER A 834 -21.71 -11.23 -11.57
N ALA A 835 -20.96 -11.99 -10.76
CA ALA A 835 -21.54 -12.86 -9.74
C ALA A 835 -22.11 -12.05 -8.56
N ILE A 836 -21.48 -10.93 -8.22
CA ILE A 836 -21.96 -9.98 -7.20
C ILE A 836 -23.14 -9.16 -7.73
N ALA A 837 -23.01 -8.61 -8.93
CA ALA A 837 -24.00 -7.71 -9.52
C ALA A 837 -24.38 -8.19 -10.95
N PRO A 838 -25.26 -9.19 -11.09
CA PRO A 838 -25.55 -9.79 -12.39
C PRO A 838 -26.15 -8.80 -13.41
N PRO A 839 -26.16 -9.17 -14.71
CA PRO A 839 -26.96 -8.47 -15.71
C PRO A 839 -28.39 -8.21 -15.23
N ILE A 840 -28.91 -7.02 -15.49
CA ILE A 840 -30.23 -6.61 -15.00
C ILE A 840 -31.30 -7.04 -15.99
N GLU A 841 -32.42 -7.54 -15.48
CA GLU A 841 -33.62 -7.83 -16.24
C GLU A 841 -34.65 -6.73 -16.01
N VAL A 842 -35.21 -6.19 -17.09
CA VAL A 842 -36.31 -5.23 -17.06
C VAL A 842 -37.50 -5.83 -17.81
N ASP A 843 -38.66 -5.90 -17.19
CA ASP A 843 -39.89 -6.30 -17.88
C ASP A 843 -40.33 -5.16 -18.81
N ILE A 844 -40.63 -5.51 -20.07
CA ILE A 844 -40.95 -4.53 -21.12
C ILE A 844 -42.23 -4.89 -21.87
N ALA A 845 -42.89 -3.88 -22.44
CA ALA A 845 -44.04 -4.08 -23.31
C ALA A 845 -43.64 -4.73 -24.64
N ALA A 846 -44.46 -5.66 -25.14
CA ALA A 846 -44.19 -6.40 -26.37
C ALA A 846 -44.23 -5.52 -27.64
N ASP A 847 -44.90 -4.36 -27.58
CA ASP A 847 -45.03 -3.36 -28.66
C ASP A 847 -43.94 -2.27 -28.62
N GLY A 848 -42.89 -2.46 -27.80
CA GLY A 848 -41.74 -1.56 -27.73
C GLY A 848 -40.96 -1.46 -29.05
N ARG A 849 -40.23 -0.34 -29.23
CA ARG A 849 -39.40 -0.07 -30.42
C ARG A 849 -37.96 -0.54 -30.28
N ALA A 850 -37.58 -1.11 -29.14
CA ALA A 850 -36.24 -1.63 -28.92
C ALA A 850 -35.89 -2.75 -29.91
N SER A 851 -34.69 -2.65 -30.46
CA SER A 851 -34.04 -3.71 -31.23
C SER A 851 -33.93 -4.98 -30.39
N ASP A 852 -33.92 -6.15 -31.04
CA ASP A 852 -33.84 -7.42 -30.32
C ASP A 852 -32.47 -7.66 -29.68
N ILE A 853 -31.42 -7.02 -30.19
CA ILE A 853 -30.05 -7.05 -29.66
C ILE A 853 -29.32 -5.75 -30.00
N GLY A 854 -28.44 -5.31 -29.10
CA GLY A 854 -27.61 -4.12 -29.30
C GLY A 854 -26.40 -4.08 -28.37
N TRP A 855 -25.43 -3.22 -28.70
CA TRP A 855 -24.24 -2.98 -27.91
C TRP A 855 -23.93 -1.48 -27.88
N ILE A 856 -23.27 -1.03 -26.81
CA ILE A 856 -22.93 0.38 -26.59
C ILE A 856 -21.43 0.59 -26.78
N VAL A 857 -20.63 -0.27 -26.15
CA VAL A 857 -19.18 -0.28 -26.25
C VAL A 857 -18.66 -1.71 -26.39
N HIS A 858 -17.66 -1.90 -27.23
CA HIS A 858 -16.86 -3.12 -27.29
C HIS A 858 -15.41 -2.83 -26.99
N SER A 859 -14.76 -3.73 -26.26
CA SER A 859 -13.35 -3.64 -25.92
C SER A 859 -12.57 -4.87 -26.38
N SER A 860 -11.33 -4.65 -26.82
CA SER A 860 -10.35 -5.69 -27.12
C SER A 860 -8.97 -5.26 -26.59
N PRO A 861 -8.14 -6.19 -26.08
CA PRO A 861 -8.38 -7.63 -25.94
C PRO A 861 -9.36 -7.97 -24.80
N LYS A 862 -9.74 -9.24 -24.68
CA LYS A 862 -10.66 -9.77 -23.65
C LYS A 862 -10.22 -9.54 -22.19
N ASP A 863 -8.95 -9.24 -21.97
CA ASP A 863 -8.39 -8.91 -20.65
C ASP A 863 -8.60 -7.41 -20.29
N LEU A 864 -9.21 -6.62 -21.18
CA LEU A 864 -9.60 -5.23 -20.91
C LEU A 864 -10.98 -5.16 -20.25
N VAL A 865 -11.12 -4.24 -19.30
CA VAL A 865 -12.41 -3.90 -18.68
C VAL A 865 -12.68 -2.41 -18.89
N VAL A 866 -13.86 -2.09 -19.42
CA VAL A 866 -14.49 -0.76 -19.35
C VAL A 866 -15.21 -0.70 -18.01
N SER A 867 -14.65 0.05 -17.06
CA SER A 867 -15.11 0.04 -15.67
C SER A 867 -16.05 1.18 -15.32
N ALA A 868 -15.96 2.30 -16.05
CA ALA A 868 -16.82 3.46 -15.84
C ALA A 868 -17.00 4.24 -17.16
N MET A 869 -18.15 4.93 -17.26
CA MET A 869 -18.45 5.83 -18.36
C MET A 869 -19.29 6.99 -17.85
N GLU A 870 -18.76 8.20 -17.98
CA GLU A 870 -19.46 9.44 -17.67
C GLU A 870 -19.68 10.21 -18.96
N VAL A 871 -20.93 10.55 -19.27
CA VAL A 871 -21.29 11.25 -20.51
C VAL A 871 -21.66 12.68 -20.15
N PHE A 872 -21.17 13.64 -20.93
CA PHE A 872 -21.44 15.06 -20.68
C PHE A 872 -21.50 15.84 -22.00
N ARG A 873 -21.94 17.10 -21.89
CA ARG A 873 -21.89 18.07 -22.98
C ARG A 873 -20.74 19.03 -22.70
N ARG A 874 -19.85 19.18 -23.67
CA ARG A 874 -18.78 20.17 -23.64
C ARG A 874 -19.34 21.57 -23.76
N ASP A 875 -18.50 22.58 -23.50
CA ASP A 875 -18.84 23.99 -23.65
C ASP A 875 -19.23 24.35 -25.10
N ASP A 876 -18.66 23.64 -26.09
CA ASP A 876 -19.00 23.74 -27.51
C ASP A 876 -20.32 23.02 -27.89
N GLY A 877 -20.97 22.36 -26.93
CA GLY A 877 -22.19 21.59 -27.12
C GLY A 877 -21.99 20.19 -27.68
N ALA A 878 -20.77 19.78 -28.02
CA ALA A 878 -20.49 18.42 -28.49
C ALA A 878 -20.74 17.38 -27.37
N LEU A 879 -21.19 16.20 -27.78
CA LEU A 879 -21.37 15.09 -26.86
C LEU A 879 -20.02 14.43 -26.61
N ALA A 880 -19.65 14.29 -25.36
CA ALA A 880 -18.41 13.64 -24.96
C ALA A 880 -18.66 12.60 -23.88
N ALA A 881 -17.73 11.67 -23.72
CA ALA A 881 -17.68 10.77 -22.59
C ALA A 881 -16.26 10.62 -22.07
N THR A 882 -16.12 10.57 -20.74
CA THR A 882 -14.94 10.03 -20.08
C THR A 882 -15.16 8.54 -19.88
N VAL A 883 -14.31 7.71 -20.47
CA VAL A 883 -14.41 6.25 -20.43
C VAL A 883 -13.18 5.67 -19.74
N ARG A 884 -13.39 5.02 -18.59
CA ARG A 884 -12.31 4.36 -17.85
C ARG A 884 -12.10 2.95 -18.35
N ILE A 885 -10.86 2.63 -18.71
CA ILE A 885 -10.43 1.29 -19.09
C ILE A 885 -9.31 0.79 -18.19
N ILE A 886 -9.34 -0.52 -17.90
CA ILE A 886 -8.40 -1.21 -17.03
C ILE A 886 -7.81 -2.41 -17.78
N GLN A 887 -6.49 -2.48 -17.83
CA GLN A 887 -5.78 -3.71 -18.20
C GLN A 887 -5.70 -4.63 -16.98
N THR A 888 -6.52 -5.68 -16.94
CA THR A 888 -6.65 -6.55 -15.76
C THR A 888 -5.45 -7.46 -15.51
N ARG A 889 -4.56 -7.65 -16.50
CA ARG A 889 -3.41 -8.56 -16.44
C ARG A 889 -2.08 -7.82 -16.34
N PRO A 890 -1.01 -8.45 -15.80
CA PRO A 890 0.32 -7.86 -15.69
C PRO A 890 1.08 -7.91 -17.03
N LYS A 891 0.46 -7.42 -18.11
CA LYS A 891 1.06 -7.34 -19.45
C LYS A 891 0.55 -6.09 -20.17
N SER A 892 1.42 -5.44 -20.92
CA SER A 892 1.00 -4.35 -21.80
C SER A 892 0.13 -4.87 -22.95
N CYS A 893 -0.68 -3.98 -23.54
CA CYS A 893 -1.49 -4.29 -24.71
C CYS A 893 -1.80 -3.05 -25.55
N ASN A 894 -2.17 -3.26 -26.82
CA ASN A 894 -2.87 -2.25 -27.61
C ASN A 894 -4.37 -2.46 -27.44
N ALA A 895 -5.00 -1.59 -26.65
CA ALA A 895 -6.43 -1.61 -26.42
C ALA A 895 -7.16 -0.98 -27.63
N THR A 896 -8.32 -1.55 -27.94
CA THR A 896 -9.24 -1.03 -28.94
C THR A 896 -10.61 -0.94 -28.31
N LEU A 897 -11.22 0.24 -28.40
CA LEU A 897 -12.61 0.49 -28.09
C LEU A 897 -13.38 0.73 -29.38
N ARG A 898 -14.59 0.20 -29.46
CA ARG A 898 -15.57 0.57 -30.46
C ARG A 898 -16.82 1.08 -29.77
N PHE A 899 -17.41 2.14 -30.30
CA PHE A 899 -18.60 2.80 -29.77
C PHE A 899 -19.76 2.64 -30.75
N PHE A 900 -21.00 2.61 -30.28
CA PHE A 900 -22.14 2.56 -31.22
C PHE A 900 -22.35 3.89 -31.97
N ARG A 901 -21.70 4.97 -31.52
CA ARG A 901 -21.65 6.29 -32.16
C ARG A 901 -20.28 6.48 -32.80
N ASP A 902 -20.25 7.16 -33.95
CA ASP A 902 -19.01 7.62 -34.56
C ASP A 902 -18.25 8.57 -33.62
N VAL A 903 -16.95 8.36 -33.54
CA VAL A 903 -16.01 9.17 -32.80
C VAL A 903 -15.49 10.29 -33.71
N GLU A 904 -15.53 11.51 -33.21
CA GLU A 904 -14.91 12.67 -33.87
C GLU A 904 -13.41 12.71 -33.55
N PHE A 905 -13.07 12.60 -32.26
CA PHE A 905 -11.71 12.38 -31.79
C PHE A 905 -11.72 11.76 -30.38
N ALA A 906 -10.55 11.27 -29.96
CA ALA A 906 -10.32 10.84 -28.59
C ALA A 906 -8.90 11.22 -28.13
N CYS A 907 -8.72 11.47 -26.85
CA CYS A 907 -7.42 11.68 -26.20
C CYS A 907 -7.43 11.06 -24.79
N LEU A 908 -6.28 11.07 -24.12
CA LEU A 908 -6.25 10.75 -22.69
C LEU A 908 -6.92 11.91 -21.92
N ALA A 909 -7.72 11.58 -20.90
CA ALA A 909 -8.40 12.60 -20.11
C ALA A 909 -7.39 13.37 -19.25
N GLY A 910 -7.40 14.71 -19.36
CA GLY A 910 -6.48 15.61 -18.66
C GLY A 910 -5.28 16.05 -19.49
N ASP A 911 -4.99 15.36 -20.61
CA ASP A 911 -3.94 15.75 -21.55
C ASP A 911 -4.42 16.86 -22.50
N ASP A 912 -3.49 17.47 -23.25
CA ASP A 912 -3.83 18.40 -24.32
C ASP A 912 -4.65 17.67 -25.41
N GLU A 913 -5.84 18.18 -25.75
CA GLU A 913 -6.71 17.62 -26.79
C GLU A 913 -6.07 17.62 -28.19
N SER A 914 -4.95 18.34 -28.37
CA SER A 914 -4.12 18.25 -29.57
C SER A 914 -3.40 16.88 -29.70
N GLU A 915 -3.16 16.20 -28.58
CA GLU A 915 -2.56 14.86 -28.50
C GLU A 915 -3.60 13.76 -28.74
N ARG A 916 -4.08 13.72 -29.99
CA ARG A 916 -5.15 12.80 -30.40
C ARG A 916 -4.67 11.37 -30.48
N LEU A 917 -5.48 10.46 -29.93
CA LEU A 917 -5.36 9.03 -30.15
C LEU A 917 -5.78 8.66 -31.57
N ALA A 918 -5.31 7.51 -32.03
CA ALA A 918 -5.74 6.95 -33.30
C ALA A 918 -7.24 6.59 -33.22
N ALA A 919 -8.06 7.35 -33.95
CA ALA A 919 -9.50 7.13 -34.06
C ALA A 919 -9.92 7.03 -35.54
N ARG A 920 -10.82 6.09 -35.83
CA ARG A 920 -11.41 5.92 -37.17
C ARG A 920 -12.85 5.44 -37.01
N ASP A 921 -13.78 6.19 -37.61
CA ASP A 921 -15.21 5.89 -37.58
C ASP A 921 -15.70 5.70 -36.14
N ASP A 922 -16.01 4.47 -35.74
CA ASP A 922 -16.50 4.12 -34.41
C ASP A 922 -15.41 3.63 -33.44
N GLN A 923 -14.15 3.60 -33.89
CA GLN A 923 -13.04 2.93 -33.21
C GLN A 923 -12.01 3.91 -32.63
N VAL A 924 -11.52 3.62 -31.43
CA VAL A 924 -10.39 4.28 -30.75
C VAL A 924 -9.34 3.23 -30.39
N SER A 925 -8.06 3.54 -30.59
CA SER A 925 -6.95 2.69 -30.20
C SER A 925 -5.99 3.41 -29.23
N VAL A 926 -5.57 2.71 -28.19
CA VAL A 926 -4.66 3.24 -27.16
C VAL A 926 -3.69 2.16 -26.68
N ALA A 927 -2.41 2.50 -26.55
CA ALA A 927 -1.43 1.61 -25.94
C ALA A 927 -1.56 1.68 -24.41
N MET A 928 -1.56 0.52 -23.75
CA MET A 928 -1.69 0.43 -22.29
C MET A 928 -0.54 -0.37 -21.70
N ALA A 929 0.05 0.18 -20.63
CA ALA A 929 0.99 -0.55 -19.79
C ALA A 929 0.30 -1.70 -19.03
N ALA A 930 1.12 -2.58 -18.46
CA ALA A 930 0.63 -3.62 -17.56
C ALA A 930 -0.14 -2.99 -16.38
N HIS A 931 -1.31 -3.54 -16.06
CA HIS A 931 -2.14 -3.05 -14.93
C HIS A 931 -2.55 -1.57 -15.01
N ALA A 932 -2.44 -0.93 -16.17
CA ALA A 932 -2.80 0.47 -16.35
C ALA A 932 -4.31 0.71 -16.16
N VAL A 933 -4.62 1.86 -15.54
CA VAL A 933 -5.95 2.44 -15.45
C VAL A 933 -5.93 3.74 -16.23
N THR A 934 -6.67 3.80 -17.32
CA THR A 934 -6.63 4.92 -18.26
C THR A 934 -8.03 5.49 -18.41
N ASP A 935 -8.15 6.82 -18.28
CA ASP A 935 -9.38 7.56 -18.55
C ASP A 935 -9.23 8.17 -19.94
N LEU A 936 -10.16 7.89 -20.84
CA LEU A 936 -10.19 8.41 -22.20
C LEU A 936 -11.27 9.47 -22.32
N LEU A 937 -10.93 10.64 -22.83
CA LEU A 937 -11.92 11.60 -23.32
C LEU A 937 -12.27 11.21 -24.77
N VAL A 938 -13.54 10.91 -25.02
CA VAL A 938 -14.06 10.55 -26.35
C VAL A 938 -15.12 11.55 -26.75
N VAL A 939 -14.92 12.25 -27.86
CA VAL A 939 -15.88 13.20 -28.42
C VAL A 939 -16.56 12.55 -29.61
N PHE A 940 -17.89 12.58 -29.63
CA PHE A 940 -18.70 11.91 -30.65
C PHE A 940 -19.16 12.88 -31.72
N LYS A 941 -19.22 12.40 -32.96
CA LYS A 941 -19.78 13.19 -34.06
C LYS A 941 -21.25 13.52 -33.77
N PRO A 942 -21.75 14.68 -34.24
CA PRO A 942 -23.18 14.98 -34.22
C PRO A 942 -23.95 13.83 -34.85
N SER A 943 -25.07 13.46 -34.24
CA SER A 943 -25.99 12.52 -34.89
C SER A 943 -26.47 13.22 -36.15
N GLY A 944 -26.05 12.77 -37.33
CA GLY A 944 -26.64 13.29 -38.56
C GLY A 944 -28.14 13.04 -38.47
N ASP A 945 -28.95 14.05 -38.79
CA ASP A 945 -30.40 13.90 -38.94
C ASP A 945 -30.65 12.85 -40.03
N SER A 946 -30.71 11.57 -39.63
CA SER A 946 -31.35 10.55 -40.43
C SER A 946 -32.85 10.74 -40.20
N THR A 947 -33.42 11.65 -40.99
CA THR A 947 -34.87 11.80 -41.21
C THR A 947 -35.56 10.47 -41.44
#